data_AF-A0A235HPS0-F1
#
_entry.id   AF-A0A235HPS0-F1
#
_cell.length_a   1.000
_cell.length_b   1.000
_cell.length_c   1.000
_cell.angle_alpha   90.00
_cell.angle_beta   90.00
_cell.angle_gamma   90.00
#
_symmetry.space_group_name_H-M   'P 1'
#
loop_
_entity.id
_entity.type
_entity.pdbx_description
1 polymer ?
#
loop_
_entity_poly.entity_id
_entity_poly.type
_entity_poly.pdbx_seq_one_letter_code
_entity_poly.pdbx_strand_id
1 'polypeptide(L)'
;EATEDTVFNFTFPANTFTDVDAGDILTYTATLDNGDPLPGWLSFNANSKTFTGTPLNANVGSLNIKVTATDTSLAKVSDVFTLTVKNVNDPPEVVNEIADPEVTEDTVFNFTFPANSFIDIDPGDSLTYTATLENDNPLPSWLSFNAATKTFSGTPLNANVGSLNIKVTATDTSLAKASDVFTLTVKNVNDAPELVTAIADQEATEDTVFNFTFPANTFTDVDAGDILTYTATLDNGDPLPSWLSFNAATKTFSGTPLNANVANLNIKVTARDILGVPVSDDFALTVKNVNDAPELVTAIANPKVVINTQFNFTIPENTFIDIDAGDTLTYTATLENGNPLPSWLSFNTATRNFSGIPTVDNLGNQNIKVTAKDISGDEVSDVFTLTVASFNNVPIVDRAIADQKATAKTTFNFTIPENTFSDVDVQDVLTYTATLDNGDPLPSWLTFNPNELTFSGTPTNENVGSLNIKVTATDPALAQVSDVFALTVAKANNAPIVDRAIADQKATAETIFNFTIPENTFSDVDLEDTLTYTATLDNGDPLPSWLTFNANKRTFSGIPTNNNLGSLNIKVTATDPLGAGVSDDFALTVAQKTTSSIQAISLLTRITGDVFTIKNQVNGEKAKLLVNIKSNTSQEVNELGVFVVDDAEGRINGVAPGAANYTELALQRATVLLSSLAKLPNGFNPTDLTSLLEFNSESNLRFYLIPSSTTQAVLSGQTSFSQVLFSSDTNVDDKGFSLNFQNLVVKIEATDQNPPLGSGLQGKDEAELIDLRDVTQLVKAEFVVHREAAFNNFVGFYQVTDENGGIDTNGDGKADVLVGQAGYTQAAISNRVAGIDLSVPNQGTATLTGNFQPGAIFVPFIIVNAGPDAILDSNTNNDPAVYFSFLGANTDKADHIRLLGNNAFGFEDLANGGDKDYNDLIVRVNLSIA
;
A
#
# COMPACT_ATOMS: atom_id res chain seq x y z
N GLU A 1 -27.95 91.87 -81.84
CA GLU A 1 -27.53 90.86 -80.85
C GLU A 1 -28.50 89.70 -80.91
N ALA A 2 -28.02 88.50 -80.59
CA ALA A 2 -28.80 87.33 -80.23
C ALA A 2 -28.39 86.88 -78.82
N THR A 3 -29.17 85.98 -78.24
CA THR A 3 -28.83 85.25 -77.02
C THR A 3 -28.95 83.77 -77.36
N GLU A 4 -28.05 82.92 -76.87
CA GLU A 4 -28.15 81.48 -77.09
C GLU A 4 -29.40 80.85 -76.46
N ASP A 5 -29.78 79.68 -76.97
CA ASP A 5 -31.02 78.93 -76.72
C ASP A 5 -32.33 79.70 -76.97
N THR A 6 -32.26 81.01 -77.18
CA THR A 6 -33.39 81.85 -77.60
C THR A 6 -33.50 81.92 -79.12
N VAL A 7 -34.74 81.93 -79.62
CA VAL A 7 -35.01 82.12 -81.05
C VAL A 7 -34.69 83.56 -81.45
N PHE A 8 -33.58 83.73 -82.14
CA PHE A 8 -33.20 84.99 -82.79
C PHE A 8 -34.09 85.27 -84.00
N ASN A 9 -34.59 86.51 -84.09
CA ASN A 9 -35.31 87.03 -85.24
C ASN A 9 -34.96 88.51 -85.44
N PHE A 10 -34.46 88.86 -86.63
CA PHE A 10 -34.09 90.24 -86.97
C PHE A 10 -34.44 90.55 -88.42
N THR A 11 -35.20 91.61 -88.66
CA THR A 11 -35.50 92.11 -90.02
C THR A 11 -34.90 93.49 -90.19
N PHE A 12 -34.09 93.70 -91.24
CA PHE A 12 -33.52 95.02 -91.51
C PHE A 12 -34.52 95.94 -92.23
N PRO A 13 -34.49 97.27 -91.99
CA PRO A 13 -35.41 98.22 -92.59
C PRO A 13 -35.51 98.12 -94.13
N ALA A 14 -36.71 98.34 -94.66
CA ALA A 14 -36.95 98.22 -96.10
C ALA A 14 -36.05 99.15 -96.94
N ASN A 15 -35.59 100.26 -96.36
CA ASN A 15 -34.75 101.31 -96.92
C ASN A 15 -33.27 101.28 -96.46
N THR A 16 -32.78 100.18 -95.86
CA THR A 16 -31.33 100.03 -95.57
C THR A 16 -30.48 100.11 -96.84
N PHE A 17 -31.05 99.69 -97.97
CA PHE A 17 -30.49 99.90 -99.30
C PHE A 17 -31.56 100.57 -100.17
N THR A 18 -31.16 101.57 -100.96
CA THR A 18 -32.04 102.33 -101.86
C THR A 18 -31.31 102.55 -103.17
N ASP A 19 -32.01 102.35 -104.29
CA ASP A 19 -31.50 102.77 -105.59
C ASP A 19 -31.84 104.26 -105.87
N VAL A 20 -31.10 104.87 -106.80
CA VAL A 20 -31.39 106.20 -107.34
C VAL A 20 -32.33 106.13 -108.55
N ASP A 21 -32.32 105.00 -109.29
CA ASP A 21 -33.17 104.83 -110.46
C ASP A 21 -34.60 104.39 -110.07
N ALA A 22 -35.57 105.21 -110.49
CA ALA A 22 -36.92 105.19 -109.96
C ALA A 22 -37.79 104.06 -110.54
N GLY A 23 -37.70 102.88 -109.94
CA GLY A 23 -38.53 101.71 -110.26
C GLY A 23 -37.88 100.36 -109.94
N ASP A 24 -36.59 100.35 -109.60
CA ASP A 24 -35.83 99.12 -109.44
C ASP A 24 -36.20 98.29 -108.21
N ILE A 25 -36.11 96.97 -108.36
CA ILE A 25 -36.45 95.99 -107.32
C ILE A 25 -35.17 95.33 -106.84
N LEU A 26 -34.69 95.74 -105.67
CA LEU A 26 -33.49 95.19 -105.04
C LEU A 26 -33.73 93.74 -104.58
N THR A 27 -32.86 92.83 -105.01
CA THR A 27 -32.75 91.46 -104.50
C THR A 27 -31.63 91.37 -103.47
N TYR A 28 -31.77 90.49 -102.47
CA TYR A 28 -30.84 90.42 -101.33
C TYR A 28 -30.21 89.05 -101.17
N THR A 29 -28.92 89.02 -100.85
CA THR A 29 -28.20 87.82 -100.40
C THR A 29 -27.42 88.14 -99.12
N ALA A 30 -27.29 87.17 -98.22
CA ALA A 30 -26.48 87.31 -97.00
C ALA A 30 -25.43 86.21 -96.91
N THR A 31 -24.21 86.59 -96.51
CA THR A 31 -23.06 85.71 -96.23
C THR A 31 -22.38 86.18 -94.95
N LEU A 32 -21.38 85.45 -94.47
CA LEU A 32 -20.35 86.04 -93.62
C LEU A 32 -19.51 87.03 -94.46
N ASP A 33 -18.85 87.99 -93.82
CA ASP A 33 -18.15 89.08 -94.51
C ASP A 33 -16.97 88.62 -95.38
N ASN A 34 -16.30 87.54 -94.96
CA ASN A 34 -15.26 86.85 -95.72
C ASN A 34 -15.79 86.12 -96.98
N GLY A 35 -17.11 86.00 -97.14
CA GLY A 35 -17.77 85.35 -98.28
C GLY A 35 -18.31 83.94 -97.98
N ASP A 36 -18.06 83.38 -96.80
CA ASP A 36 -18.56 82.05 -96.42
C ASP A 36 -20.10 82.04 -96.24
N PRO A 37 -20.77 80.88 -96.42
CA PRO A 37 -22.18 80.75 -96.07
C PRO A 37 -22.43 81.06 -94.59
N LEU A 38 -23.65 81.49 -94.27
CA LEU A 38 -24.09 81.64 -92.89
C LEU A 38 -23.98 80.29 -92.14
N PRO A 39 -23.63 80.28 -90.84
CA PRO A 39 -23.56 79.04 -90.06
C PRO A 39 -24.94 78.37 -89.99
N GLY A 40 -24.97 77.04 -89.87
CA GLY A 40 -26.19 76.25 -90.03
C GLY A 40 -27.35 76.59 -89.08
N TRP A 41 -27.10 77.30 -87.97
CA TRP A 41 -28.13 77.80 -87.06
C TRP A 41 -28.84 79.06 -87.56
N LEU A 42 -28.26 79.81 -88.50
CA LEU A 42 -28.70 81.14 -88.91
C LEU A 42 -29.15 81.18 -90.38
N SER A 43 -30.47 81.25 -90.59
CA SER A 43 -31.08 81.36 -91.92
C SER A 43 -31.38 82.82 -92.29
N PHE A 44 -31.39 83.14 -93.59
CA PHE A 44 -31.78 84.44 -94.13
C PHE A 44 -32.85 84.31 -95.22
N ASN A 45 -33.98 84.99 -95.04
CA ASN A 45 -35.06 85.08 -96.01
C ASN A 45 -34.99 86.41 -96.76
N ALA A 46 -34.50 86.35 -98.01
CA ALA A 46 -34.33 87.50 -98.89
C ALA A 46 -35.64 88.27 -99.19
N ASN A 47 -36.80 87.60 -99.18
CA ASN A 47 -38.09 88.23 -99.51
C ASN A 47 -38.61 89.09 -98.35
N SER A 48 -38.46 88.62 -97.11
CA SER A 48 -38.88 89.36 -95.91
C SER A 48 -37.78 90.21 -95.29
N LYS A 49 -36.53 90.10 -95.80
CA LYS A 49 -35.32 90.75 -95.27
C LYS A 49 -34.97 90.29 -93.83
N THR A 50 -35.37 89.07 -93.48
CA THR A 50 -35.34 88.53 -92.11
C THR A 50 -34.25 87.48 -91.93
N PHE A 51 -33.49 87.60 -90.85
CA PHE A 51 -32.65 86.55 -90.27
C PHE A 51 -33.40 85.82 -89.17
N THR A 52 -33.30 84.50 -89.11
CA THR A 52 -33.91 83.64 -88.08
C THR A 52 -32.99 82.48 -87.69
N GLY A 53 -32.92 82.15 -86.41
CA GLY A 53 -32.12 81.03 -85.92
C GLY A 53 -32.19 80.82 -84.42
N THR A 54 -31.53 79.78 -83.91
CA THR A 54 -31.27 79.58 -82.47
C THR A 54 -29.80 79.17 -82.32
N PRO A 55 -28.93 80.04 -81.78
CA PRO A 55 -27.54 79.68 -81.49
C PRO A 55 -27.43 78.86 -80.20
N LEU A 56 -26.37 78.05 -80.09
CA LEU A 56 -25.96 77.29 -78.89
C LEU A 56 -24.61 77.81 -78.36
N ASN A 57 -24.05 77.22 -77.30
CA ASN A 57 -22.78 77.68 -76.67
C ASN A 57 -21.59 77.62 -77.63
N ALA A 58 -21.55 76.61 -78.52
CA ALA A 58 -20.61 76.54 -79.65
C ALA A 58 -20.79 77.66 -80.72
N ASN A 59 -21.68 78.62 -80.50
CA ASN A 59 -21.97 79.77 -81.38
C ASN A 59 -21.90 81.13 -80.65
N VAL A 60 -21.62 81.15 -79.34
CA VAL A 60 -21.37 82.39 -78.58
C VAL A 60 -20.17 83.13 -79.15
N GLY A 61 -20.22 84.47 -79.13
CA GLY A 61 -19.19 85.33 -79.71
C GLY A 61 -19.78 86.34 -80.68
N SER A 62 -19.15 86.56 -81.84
CA SER A 62 -19.61 87.56 -82.82
C SER A 62 -19.34 87.16 -84.26
N LEU A 63 -20.37 87.28 -85.09
CA LEU A 63 -20.34 87.01 -86.53
C LEU A 63 -20.48 88.34 -87.30
N ASN A 64 -19.58 88.61 -88.24
CA ASN A 64 -19.75 89.72 -89.18
C ASN A 64 -20.54 89.25 -90.40
N ILE A 65 -21.78 89.72 -90.52
CA ILE A 65 -22.74 89.33 -91.55
C ILE A 65 -22.77 90.42 -92.61
N LYS A 66 -22.55 90.03 -93.87
CA LYS A 66 -22.57 90.89 -95.05
C LYS A 66 -23.88 90.69 -95.79
N VAL A 67 -24.71 91.72 -95.83
CA VAL A 67 -25.89 91.76 -96.71
C VAL A 67 -25.49 92.47 -97.99
N THR A 68 -25.80 91.87 -99.13
CA THR A 68 -25.59 92.46 -100.46
C THR A 68 -26.93 92.66 -101.14
N ALA A 69 -27.23 93.91 -101.50
CA ALA A 69 -28.32 94.26 -102.40
C ALA A 69 -27.81 94.22 -103.85
N THR A 70 -28.63 93.69 -104.75
CA THR A 70 -28.38 93.66 -106.20
C THR A 70 -29.59 94.25 -106.92
N ASP A 71 -29.38 95.22 -107.81
CA ASP A 71 -30.41 95.85 -108.65
C ASP A 71 -30.84 94.94 -109.83
N THR A 72 -31.69 95.44 -110.74
CA THR A 72 -32.08 94.67 -111.93
C THR A 72 -30.99 94.66 -113.02
N SER A 73 -29.99 95.54 -112.95
CA SER A 73 -28.83 95.61 -113.86
C SER A 73 -27.60 94.80 -113.38
N LEU A 74 -27.72 94.08 -112.26
CA LEU A 74 -26.68 93.31 -111.57
C LEU A 74 -25.55 94.12 -110.91
N ALA A 75 -25.72 95.45 -110.75
CA ALA A 75 -24.90 96.28 -109.88
C ALA A 75 -25.17 95.93 -108.40
N LYS A 76 -24.16 96.13 -107.55
CA LYS A 76 -24.18 95.64 -106.16
C LYS A 76 -23.65 96.65 -105.16
N VAL A 77 -24.32 96.71 -104.01
CA VAL A 77 -23.85 97.38 -102.80
C VAL A 77 -24.00 96.41 -101.62
N SER A 78 -23.03 96.43 -100.72
CA SER A 78 -23.04 95.61 -99.51
C SER A 78 -22.92 96.48 -98.26
N ASP A 79 -23.53 96.02 -97.17
CA ASP A 79 -23.30 96.53 -95.81
C ASP A 79 -22.97 95.35 -94.89
N VAL A 80 -22.24 95.62 -93.80
CA VAL A 80 -21.72 94.60 -92.87
C VAL A 80 -22.09 94.98 -91.45
N PHE A 81 -22.83 94.09 -90.77
CA PHE A 81 -23.20 94.26 -89.37
C PHE A 81 -22.70 93.09 -88.52
N THR A 82 -22.33 93.38 -87.27
CA THR A 82 -21.93 92.34 -86.32
C THR A 82 -23.15 91.79 -85.58
N LEU A 83 -23.39 90.49 -85.70
CA LEU A 83 -24.29 89.74 -84.84
C LEU A 83 -23.49 89.12 -83.69
N THR A 84 -23.46 89.81 -82.56
CA THR A 84 -22.99 89.24 -81.29
C THR A 84 -24.06 88.29 -80.73
N VAL A 85 -23.66 87.06 -80.42
CA VAL A 85 -24.41 86.08 -79.64
C VAL A 85 -23.94 86.18 -78.19
N LYS A 86 -24.87 86.41 -77.26
CA LYS A 86 -24.61 86.48 -75.82
C LYS A 86 -24.80 85.12 -75.17
N ASN A 87 -23.92 84.85 -74.20
CA ASN A 87 -24.00 83.66 -73.36
C ASN A 87 -25.22 83.73 -72.41
N VAL A 88 -25.76 82.57 -72.05
CA VAL A 88 -26.64 82.30 -70.90
C VAL A 88 -25.94 81.21 -70.11
N ASN A 89 -25.91 81.30 -68.77
CA ASN A 89 -25.13 80.33 -67.99
C ASN A 89 -25.84 78.97 -67.91
N ASP A 90 -25.22 77.93 -68.43
CA ASP A 90 -25.60 76.53 -68.19
C ASP A 90 -24.91 76.02 -66.92
N PRO A 91 -25.61 75.39 -65.96
CA PRO A 91 -24.97 74.86 -64.77
C PRO A 91 -24.01 73.69 -65.12
N PRO A 92 -22.89 73.53 -64.40
CA PRO A 92 -21.98 72.41 -64.61
C PRO A 92 -22.64 71.07 -64.28
N GLU A 93 -22.18 70.01 -64.95
CA GLU A 93 -22.68 68.64 -64.79
C GLU A 93 -21.61 67.69 -64.21
N VAL A 94 -22.07 66.63 -63.54
CA VAL A 94 -21.23 65.47 -63.19
C VAL A 94 -21.18 64.55 -64.40
N VAL A 95 -19.98 64.34 -64.95
CA VAL A 95 -19.76 63.52 -66.16
C VAL A 95 -19.02 62.22 -65.83
N ASN A 96 -18.25 62.17 -64.74
CA ASN A 96 -17.63 60.94 -64.24
C ASN A 96 -17.63 60.95 -62.70
N GLU A 97 -18.34 59.99 -62.10
CA GLU A 97 -18.36 59.78 -60.64
C GLU A 97 -16.94 59.61 -60.08
N ILE A 98 -16.71 60.14 -58.88
CA ILE A 98 -15.46 60.03 -58.15
C ILE A 98 -15.41 58.65 -57.49
N ALA A 99 -14.44 57.82 -57.87
CA ALA A 99 -14.31 56.47 -57.34
C ALA A 99 -13.99 56.45 -55.84
N ASP A 100 -14.70 55.61 -55.08
CA ASP A 100 -14.48 55.32 -53.66
C ASP A 100 -13.04 54.88 -53.38
N PRO A 101 -12.24 55.66 -52.61
CA PRO A 101 -10.89 55.28 -52.23
C PRO A 101 -10.85 54.56 -50.89
N GLU A 102 -9.94 53.59 -50.77
CA GLU A 102 -9.59 52.96 -49.50
C GLU A 102 -8.23 53.45 -49.00
N VAL A 103 -8.05 53.50 -47.69
CA VAL A 103 -6.77 53.75 -47.03
C VAL A 103 -6.68 52.93 -45.74
N THR A 104 -5.47 52.69 -45.25
CA THR A 104 -5.24 52.11 -43.93
C THR A 104 -4.86 53.23 -42.96
N GLU A 105 -5.24 53.12 -41.69
CA GLU A 105 -4.75 54.04 -40.66
C GLU A 105 -3.22 54.04 -40.53
N ASP A 106 -2.68 55.11 -39.94
CA ASP A 106 -1.26 55.47 -39.88
C ASP A 106 -0.54 55.61 -41.25
N THR A 107 -1.19 55.24 -42.35
CA THR A 107 -0.66 55.47 -43.71
C THR A 107 -1.07 56.84 -44.26
N VAL A 108 -0.20 57.43 -45.08
CA VAL A 108 -0.47 58.73 -45.70
C VAL A 108 -1.49 58.56 -46.83
N PHE A 109 -2.68 59.13 -46.63
CA PHE A 109 -3.69 59.27 -47.67
C PHE A 109 -3.30 60.38 -48.65
N ASN A 110 -3.38 60.08 -49.94
CA ASN A 110 -3.22 61.07 -51.01
C ASN A 110 -4.00 60.62 -52.26
N PHE A 111 -5.16 61.23 -52.50
CA PHE A 111 -6.10 60.89 -53.57
C PHE A 111 -6.42 62.14 -54.40
N THR A 112 -6.45 62.04 -55.73
CA THR A 112 -6.80 63.15 -56.62
C THR A 112 -7.88 62.70 -57.58
N PHE A 113 -9.03 63.37 -57.58
CA PHE A 113 -10.15 62.97 -58.42
C PHE A 113 -9.95 63.43 -59.89
N PRO A 114 -10.53 62.72 -60.89
CA PRO A 114 -10.31 63.01 -62.29
C PRO A 114 -10.64 64.46 -62.69
N ALA A 115 -9.82 65.02 -63.58
CA ALA A 115 -10.03 66.39 -64.06
C ALA A 115 -11.39 66.58 -64.75
N ASN A 116 -11.94 65.49 -65.32
CA ASN A 116 -13.19 65.37 -66.06
C ASN A 116 -14.38 64.81 -65.25
N SER A 117 -14.30 64.76 -63.90
CA SER A 117 -15.47 64.39 -63.09
C SER A 117 -16.60 65.40 -63.20
N PHE A 118 -16.26 66.68 -63.28
CA PHE A 118 -17.19 67.78 -63.54
C PHE A 118 -16.78 68.48 -64.83
N ILE A 119 -17.76 68.85 -65.66
CA ILE A 119 -17.57 69.62 -66.89
C ILE A 119 -18.58 70.76 -66.90
N ASP A 120 -18.13 71.88 -67.45
CA ASP A 120 -18.98 73.01 -67.82
C ASP A 120 -18.97 73.11 -69.35
N ILE A 121 -20.09 73.53 -69.94
CA ILE A 121 -20.24 73.67 -71.40
C ILE A 121 -19.94 75.10 -71.87
N ASP A 122 -19.92 76.08 -70.95
CA ASP A 122 -19.84 77.49 -71.32
C ASP A 122 -18.45 77.94 -71.79
N PRO A 123 -18.33 78.60 -72.97
CA PRO A 123 -17.07 79.02 -73.56
C PRO A 123 -16.22 80.00 -72.73
N GLY A 124 -15.44 79.45 -71.79
CA GLY A 124 -14.47 80.17 -70.97
C GLY A 124 -14.83 80.28 -69.49
N ASP A 125 -15.86 79.56 -69.02
CA ASP A 125 -16.07 79.40 -67.57
C ASP A 125 -14.93 78.59 -66.94
N SER A 126 -14.79 78.66 -65.61
CA SER A 126 -13.74 78.00 -64.85
C SER A 126 -14.27 77.50 -63.51
N LEU A 127 -14.44 76.19 -63.40
CA LEU A 127 -14.96 75.55 -62.19
C LEU A 127 -14.05 75.70 -60.98
N THR A 128 -14.62 76.26 -59.91
CA THR A 128 -14.07 76.24 -58.56
C THR A 128 -14.60 75.02 -57.80
N TYR A 129 -13.79 74.48 -56.87
CA TYR A 129 -14.11 73.24 -56.17
C TYR A 129 -14.11 73.45 -54.65
N THR A 130 -15.10 72.88 -53.97
CA THR A 130 -15.16 72.79 -52.51
C THR A 130 -15.48 71.36 -52.10
N ALA A 131 -15.03 70.96 -50.91
CA ALA A 131 -15.29 69.62 -50.36
C ALA A 131 -15.80 69.73 -48.93
N THR A 132 -16.79 68.89 -48.62
CA THR A 132 -17.50 68.80 -47.34
C THR A 132 -17.83 67.33 -47.07
N LEU A 133 -18.31 67.00 -45.87
CA LEU A 133 -19.06 65.76 -45.69
C LEU A 133 -20.41 65.85 -46.43
N GLU A 134 -21.05 64.71 -46.69
CA GLU A 134 -22.35 64.64 -47.40
C GLU A 134 -23.41 65.59 -46.82
N ASN A 135 -23.41 65.78 -45.50
CA ASN A 135 -24.30 66.64 -44.73
C ASN A 135 -23.84 68.11 -44.60
N ASP A 136 -22.98 68.58 -45.51
CA ASP A 136 -22.43 69.96 -45.58
C ASP A 136 -21.54 70.39 -44.39
N ASN A 137 -21.23 69.48 -43.46
CA ASN A 137 -20.23 69.75 -42.43
C ASN A 137 -18.81 69.85 -43.03
N PRO A 138 -17.89 70.59 -42.39
CA PRO A 138 -16.47 70.58 -42.72
C PRO A 138 -15.89 69.15 -42.69
N LEU A 139 -14.84 68.92 -43.49
CA LEU A 139 -14.07 67.68 -43.43
C LEU A 139 -13.43 67.50 -42.04
N PRO A 140 -13.19 66.26 -41.57
CA PRO A 140 -12.41 65.99 -40.37
C PRO A 140 -11.04 66.64 -40.42
N SER A 141 -10.50 67.09 -39.28
CA SER A 141 -9.25 67.86 -39.22
C SER A 141 -8.00 67.13 -39.71
N TRP A 142 -8.05 65.81 -39.87
CA TRP A 142 -6.98 65.00 -40.47
C TRP A 142 -7.02 65.00 -42.01
N LEU A 143 -8.16 65.33 -42.63
CA LEU A 143 -8.39 65.23 -44.06
C LEU A 143 -8.48 66.62 -44.71
N SER A 144 -7.41 67.01 -45.37
CA SER A 144 -7.30 68.27 -46.12
C SER A 144 -7.77 68.09 -47.56
N PHE A 145 -8.33 69.15 -48.16
CA PHE A 145 -8.66 69.22 -49.59
C PHE A 145 -8.03 70.45 -50.26
N ASN A 146 -7.23 70.22 -51.29
CA ASN A 146 -6.64 71.24 -52.13
C ASN A 146 -7.42 71.39 -53.45
N ALA A 147 -8.30 72.39 -53.48
CA ALA A 147 -9.15 72.72 -54.63
C ALA A 147 -8.36 73.03 -55.92
N ALA A 148 -7.13 73.53 -55.82
CA ALA A 148 -6.30 73.87 -56.99
C ALA A 148 -5.66 72.64 -57.66
N THR A 149 -5.44 71.56 -56.91
CA THR A 149 -4.89 70.30 -57.44
C THR A 149 -5.92 69.16 -57.51
N LYS A 150 -7.16 69.40 -57.03
CA LYS A 150 -8.24 68.39 -56.87
C LYS A 150 -7.85 67.23 -55.92
N THR A 151 -6.94 67.50 -54.98
CA THR A 151 -6.30 66.48 -54.13
C THR A 151 -6.83 66.51 -52.70
N PHE A 152 -7.22 65.34 -52.19
CA PHE A 152 -7.40 65.05 -50.77
C PHE A 152 -6.11 64.46 -50.19
N SER A 153 -5.71 64.89 -48.99
CA SER A 153 -4.57 64.30 -48.30
C SER A 153 -4.68 64.37 -46.77
N GLY A 154 -4.04 63.43 -46.08
CA GLY A 154 -4.11 63.29 -44.62
C GLY A 154 -3.42 62.03 -44.11
N THR A 155 -3.53 61.79 -42.81
CA THR A 155 -3.20 60.49 -42.17
C THR A 155 -4.31 60.21 -41.14
N PRO A 156 -5.15 59.19 -41.34
CA PRO A 156 -6.14 58.77 -40.36
C PRO A 156 -5.50 57.94 -39.23
N LEU A 157 -6.11 57.98 -38.05
CA LEU A 157 -5.80 57.19 -36.85
C LEU A 157 -7.00 56.30 -36.48
N ASN A 158 -6.94 55.50 -35.41
CA ASN A 158 -8.01 54.55 -35.00
C ASN A 158 -9.35 55.24 -34.71
N ALA A 159 -9.31 56.49 -34.22
CA ALA A 159 -10.47 57.38 -34.11
C ALA A 159 -11.11 57.81 -35.45
N ASN A 160 -10.62 57.30 -36.58
CA ASN A 160 -11.06 57.61 -37.95
C ASN A 160 -11.36 56.35 -38.78
N VAL A 161 -11.17 55.13 -38.23
CA VAL A 161 -11.56 53.87 -38.88
C VAL A 161 -13.06 53.82 -39.17
N GLY A 162 -13.43 53.25 -40.31
CA GLY A 162 -14.80 53.26 -40.85
C GLY A 162 -14.88 54.02 -42.18
N SER A 163 -16.05 54.61 -42.47
CA SER A 163 -16.32 55.23 -43.78
C SER A 163 -16.78 56.68 -43.65
N LEU A 164 -16.31 57.53 -44.58
CA LEU A 164 -16.65 58.95 -44.69
C LEU A 164 -17.24 59.26 -46.07
N ASN A 165 -18.51 59.66 -46.09
CA ASN A 165 -19.17 60.15 -47.31
C ASN A 165 -18.76 61.61 -47.56
N ILE A 166 -17.98 61.84 -48.60
CA ILE A 166 -17.37 63.12 -48.95
C ILE A 166 -18.05 63.69 -50.19
N LYS A 167 -18.66 64.87 -50.02
CA LYS A 167 -19.30 65.63 -51.10
C LYS A 167 -18.33 66.63 -51.71
N VAL A 168 -18.02 66.47 -53.00
CA VAL A 168 -17.32 67.47 -53.80
C VAL A 168 -18.34 68.30 -54.56
N THR A 169 -18.25 69.61 -54.42
CA THR A 169 -19.10 70.58 -55.12
C THR A 169 -18.26 71.37 -56.12
N ALA A 170 -18.60 71.28 -57.40
CA ALA A 170 -18.12 72.20 -58.42
C ALA A 170 -19.03 73.44 -58.49
N THR A 171 -18.46 74.61 -58.77
CA THR A 171 -19.20 75.87 -58.89
C THR A 171 -18.61 76.72 -60.01
N ASP A 172 -19.46 77.13 -60.95
CA ASP A 172 -19.14 77.99 -62.11
C ASP A 172 -18.94 79.47 -61.71
N THR A 173 -18.68 80.36 -62.68
CA THR A 173 -18.52 81.80 -62.40
C THR A 173 -19.83 82.56 -62.12
N SER A 174 -21.00 81.99 -62.43
CA SER A 174 -22.33 82.53 -62.08
C SER A 174 -22.91 81.99 -60.76
N LEU A 175 -22.18 81.09 -60.08
CA LEU A 175 -22.51 80.40 -58.84
C LEU A 175 -23.54 79.24 -58.95
N ALA A 176 -23.81 78.70 -60.14
CA ALA A 176 -24.53 77.42 -60.27
C ALA A 176 -23.56 76.23 -60.08
N LYS A 177 -24.14 75.04 -59.84
CA LYS A 177 -23.43 73.94 -59.14
C LYS A 177 -23.85 72.54 -59.55
N ALA A 178 -22.85 71.68 -59.68
CA ALA A 178 -22.97 70.22 -59.57
C ALA A 178 -22.31 69.73 -58.28
N SER A 179 -22.69 68.54 -57.83
CA SER A 179 -22.02 67.87 -56.71
C SER A 179 -22.06 66.37 -56.88
N ASP A 180 -21.02 65.72 -56.38
CA ASP A 180 -20.85 64.26 -56.37
C ASP A 180 -20.41 63.80 -54.97
N VAL A 181 -20.72 62.56 -54.58
CA VAL A 181 -20.48 62.02 -53.24
C VAL A 181 -19.80 60.66 -53.33
N PHE A 182 -18.59 60.55 -52.79
CA PHE A 182 -17.81 59.32 -52.75
C PHE A 182 -17.51 58.89 -51.29
N THR A 183 -17.23 57.61 -51.11
CA THR A 183 -16.99 56.97 -49.80
C THR A 183 -15.50 56.70 -49.59
N LEU A 184 -14.84 57.48 -48.74
CA LEU A 184 -13.49 57.15 -48.26
C LEU A 184 -13.61 56.13 -47.12
N THR A 185 -13.04 54.93 -47.29
CA THR A 185 -13.00 53.91 -46.24
C THR A 185 -11.60 53.77 -45.64
N VAL A 186 -11.51 53.96 -44.32
CA VAL A 186 -10.31 53.77 -43.50
C VAL A 186 -10.36 52.38 -42.86
N LYS A 187 -9.33 51.58 -43.12
CA LYS A 187 -9.18 50.21 -42.60
C LYS A 187 -8.28 50.18 -41.37
N ASN A 188 -8.70 49.36 -40.41
CA ASN A 188 -7.96 49.10 -39.17
C ASN A 188 -6.66 48.31 -39.45
N VAL A 189 -5.63 48.53 -38.64
CA VAL A 189 -4.49 47.64 -38.37
C VAL A 189 -4.48 47.39 -36.88
N ASN A 190 -4.15 46.16 -36.45
CA ASN A 190 -4.14 45.81 -35.03
C ASN A 190 -2.96 46.50 -34.32
N ASP A 191 -3.28 47.42 -33.41
CA ASP A 191 -2.32 47.99 -32.44
C ASP A 191 -2.10 47.02 -31.27
N ALA A 192 -1.06 47.23 -30.47
CA ALA A 192 -0.82 46.40 -29.29
C ALA A 192 -1.39 47.06 -28.03
N PRO A 193 -2.00 46.31 -27.09
CA PRO A 193 -2.57 46.87 -25.87
C PRO A 193 -1.52 47.53 -24.99
N GLU A 194 -1.90 48.60 -24.28
CA GLU A 194 -1.00 49.36 -23.41
C GLU A 194 -1.35 49.24 -21.92
N LEU A 195 -0.33 49.42 -21.07
CA LEU A 195 -0.44 49.51 -19.62
C LEU A 195 -0.68 50.97 -19.21
N VAL A 196 -1.91 51.29 -18.83
CA VAL A 196 -2.34 52.66 -18.46
C VAL A 196 -2.09 52.95 -16.99
N THR A 197 -2.21 51.96 -16.11
CA THR A 197 -2.03 52.12 -14.66
C THR A 197 -1.59 50.81 -14.04
N ALA A 198 -0.36 50.79 -13.51
CA ALA A 198 0.18 49.63 -12.82
C ALA A 198 -0.69 49.18 -11.63
N ILE A 199 -0.73 47.87 -11.41
CA ILE A 199 -1.36 47.20 -10.29
C ILE A 199 -0.50 47.49 -9.06
N ALA A 200 -1.14 48.06 -8.02
CA ALA A 200 -0.43 48.37 -6.78
C ALA A 200 -0.08 47.09 -6.00
N ASP A 201 1.08 47.07 -5.34
CA ASP A 201 1.47 46.01 -4.42
C ASP A 201 0.37 45.74 -3.38
N GLN A 202 0.15 44.48 -3.06
CA GLN A 202 -0.90 43.98 -2.18
C GLN A 202 -0.32 43.31 -0.94
N GLU A 203 -1.10 43.27 0.12
CA GLU A 203 -0.84 42.48 1.31
C GLU A 203 -1.98 41.49 1.53
N ALA A 204 -1.63 40.26 1.90
CA ALA A 204 -2.54 39.28 2.48
C ALA A 204 -2.09 38.99 3.92
N THR A 205 -3.00 38.46 4.72
CA THR A 205 -2.69 37.86 6.02
C THR A 205 -3.09 36.39 5.94
N GLU A 206 -2.29 35.50 6.49
CA GLU A 206 -2.67 34.09 6.56
C GLU A 206 -3.95 33.84 7.35
N ASP A 207 -4.60 32.71 7.08
CA ASP A 207 -5.92 32.30 7.58
C ASP A 207 -7.06 33.32 7.34
N THR A 208 -6.79 34.41 6.60
CA THR A 208 -7.78 35.37 6.13
C THR A 208 -8.05 35.22 4.65
N VAL A 209 -9.31 35.44 4.25
CA VAL A 209 -9.71 35.40 2.84
C VAL A 209 -9.15 36.61 2.10
N PHE A 210 -8.14 36.38 1.27
CA PHE A 210 -7.65 37.36 0.31
C PHE A 210 -8.62 37.48 -0.87
N ASN A 211 -8.96 38.71 -1.25
CA ASN A 211 -9.79 39.01 -2.42
C ASN A 211 -9.44 40.39 -2.98
N PHE A 212 -8.79 40.44 -4.15
CA PHE A 212 -8.34 41.66 -4.80
C PHE A 212 -8.76 41.69 -6.27
N THR A 213 -9.36 42.80 -6.72
CA THR A 213 -9.74 43.00 -8.13
C THR A 213 -9.01 44.22 -8.67
N PHE A 214 -8.22 44.06 -9.74
CA PHE A 214 -7.52 45.20 -10.35
C PHE A 214 -8.47 46.03 -11.26
N PRO A 215 -8.23 47.34 -11.43
CA PRO A 215 -9.11 48.21 -12.20
C PRO A 215 -9.38 47.73 -13.63
N ALA A 216 -10.61 47.93 -14.11
CA ALA A 216 -10.99 47.53 -15.46
C ALA A 216 -10.11 48.17 -16.56
N ASN A 217 -9.54 49.35 -16.29
CA ASN A 217 -8.69 50.17 -17.15
C ASN A 217 -7.18 50.10 -16.82
N THR A 218 -6.70 49.11 -16.05
CA THR A 218 -5.25 48.86 -15.86
C THR A 218 -4.55 48.71 -17.21
N PHE A 219 -5.18 47.97 -18.12
CA PHE A 219 -4.78 47.84 -19.52
C PHE A 219 -5.91 48.34 -20.41
N THR A 220 -5.57 48.96 -21.55
CA THR A 220 -6.53 49.34 -22.59
C THR A 220 -5.98 49.01 -23.96
N ASP A 221 -6.90 48.81 -24.90
CA ASP A 221 -6.60 48.83 -26.32
C ASP A 221 -7.12 50.14 -26.94
N VAL A 222 -6.51 50.55 -28.05
CA VAL A 222 -6.97 51.68 -28.86
C VAL A 222 -7.93 51.22 -29.96
N ASP A 223 -7.93 49.94 -30.30
CA ASP A 223 -8.75 49.39 -31.37
C ASP A 223 -10.24 49.26 -31.04
N ALA A 224 -11.06 49.67 -32.01
CA ALA A 224 -12.46 50.01 -31.82
C ALA A 224 -13.39 48.78 -31.72
N GLY A 225 -13.35 48.13 -30.56
CA GLY A 225 -14.21 46.99 -30.23
C GLY A 225 -13.46 45.79 -29.64
N ASP A 226 -12.15 45.92 -29.41
CA ASP A 226 -11.33 44.80 -28.98
C ASP A 226 -11.58 44.38 -27.52
N ILE A 227 -11.39 43.09 -27.23
CA ILE A 227 -11.77 42.48 -25.95
C ILE A 227 -10.55 41.81 -25.34
N LEU A 228 -9.87 42.56 -24.47
CA LEU A 228 -8.67 42.08 -23.81
C LEU A 228 -8.92 40.82 -22.97
N THR A 229 -8.13 39.79 -23.25
CA THR A 229 -8.06 38.55 -22.47
C THR A 229 -6.93 38.65 -21.44
N TYR A 230 -7.10 37.99 -20.28
CA TYR A 230 -6.18 38.11 -19.15
C TYR A 230 -5.67 36.75 -18.66
N THR A 231 -4.38 36.68 -18.33
CA THR A 231 -3.74 35.54 -17.65
C THR A 231 -2.84 36.05 -16.53
N ALA A 232 -2.72 35.30 -15.44
CA ALA A 232 -1.81 35.61 -14.34
C ALA A 232 -0.90 34.42 -14.02
N THR A 233 0.38 34.70 -13.78
CA THR A 233 1.44 33.77 -13.39
C THR A 233 2.31 34.40 -12.31
N LEU A 234 3.29 33.67 -11.78
CA LEU A 234 4.43 34.30 -11.12
C LEU A 234 5.32 35.03 -12.15
N ASP A 235 6.18 35.94 -11.70
CA ASP A 235 7.05 36.76 -12.55
C ASP A 235 8.02 35.94 -13.42
N ASN A 236 8.50 34.81 -12.89
CA ASN A 236 9.34 33.82 -13.57
C ASN A 236 8.59 32.95 -14.61
N GLY A 237 7.25 33.03 -14.66
CA GLY A 237 6.38 32.26 -15.55
C GLY A 237 5.78 30.99 -14.96
N ASP A 238 6.07 30.64 -13.70
CA ASP A 238 5.42 29.51 -13.01
C ASP A 238 3.93 29.78 -12.74
N PRO A 239 3.10 28.72 -12.61
CA PRO A 239 1.71 28.89 -12.19
C PRO A 239 1.60 29.54 -10.81
N LEU A 240 0.49 30.24 -10.56
CA LEU A 240 0.18 30.76 -9.23
C LEU A 240 0.14 29.63 -8.18
N PRO A 241 0.57 29.87 -6.92
CA PRO A 241 0.42 28.92 -5.84
C PRO A 241 -1.03 28.45 -5.67
N SER A 242 -1.24 27.20 -5.25
CA SER A 242 -2.56 26.54 -5.20
C SER A 242 -3.60 27.26 -4.32
N TRP A 243 -3.17 28.09 -3.36
CA TRP A 243 -4.05 28.90 -2.52
C TRP A 243 -4.60 30.15 -3.23
N LEU A 244 -3.98 30.59 -4.33
CA LEU A 244 -4.24 31.87 -5.01
C LEU A 244 -4.81 31.65 -6.42
N SER A 245 -6.12 31.79 -6.55
CA SER A 245 -6.83 31.69 -7.84
C SER A 245 -6.92 33.05 -8.54
N PHE A 246 -6.91 33.05 -9.88
CA PHE A 246 -7.18 34.24 -10.70
C PHE A 246 -8.36 34.01 -11.64
N ASN A 247 -9.40 34.83 -11.51
CA ASN A 247 -10.55 34.87 -12.39
C ASN A 247 -10.38 35.96 -13.45
N ALA A 248 -9.97 35.55 -14.66
CA ALA A 248 -9.75 36.44 -15.79
C ALA A 248 -11.00 37.24 -16.24
N ALA A 249 -12.20 36.70 -16.04
CA ALA A 249 -13.45 37.35 -16.44
C ALA A 249 -13.87 38.49 -15.48
N THR A 250 -13.49 38.40 -14.20
CA THR A 250 -13.76 39.44 -13.19
C THR A 250 -12.53 40.27 -12.82
N LYS A 251 -11.35 39.94 -13.36
CA LYS A 251 -10.03 40.52 -13.04
C LYS A 251 -9.66 40.38 -11.55
N THR A 252 -10.12 39.30 -10.92
CA THR A 252 -10.07 39.08 -9.46
C THR A 252 -9.09 37.98 -9.09
N PHE A 253 -8.17 38.28 -8.17
CA PHE A 253 -7.44 37.30 -7.39
C PHE A 253 -8.21 36.96 -6.12
N SER A 254 -8.31 35.69 -5.76
CA SER A 254 -8.93 35.25 -4.51
C SER A 254 -8.26 34.01 -3.93
N GLY A 255 -8.24 33.90 -2.61
CA GLY A 255 -7.54 32.81 -1.93
C GLY A 255 -7.64 32.86 -0.40
N THR A 256 -6.94 31.95 0.25
CA THR A 256 -6.70 31.97 1.70
C THR A 256 -5.33 31.34 1.93
N PRO A 257 -4.27 32.15 2.13
CA PRO A 257 -2.94 31.62 2.40
C PRO A 257 -2.89 31.02 3.81
N LEU A 258 -2.09 29.97 3.97
CA LEU A 258 -1.72 29.36 5.25
C LEU A 258 -0.25 29.69 5.58
N ASN A 259 0.26 29.31 6.75
CA ASN A 259 1.66 29.59 7.14
C ASN A 259 2.73 29.05 6.18
N ALA A 260 2.48 27.92 5.51
CA ALA A 260 3.31 27.43 4.39
C ALA A 260 3.31 28.36 3.14
N ASN A 261 2.67 29.53 3.22
CA ASN A 261 2.55 30.54 2.17
C ASN A 261 3.01 31.94 2.62
N VAL A 262 3.49 32.11 3.86
CA VAL A 262 4.08 33.37 4.36
C VAL A 262 5.35 33.70 3.58
N ALA A 263 5.21 34.55 2.57
CA ALA A 263 6.23 34.89 1.60
C ALA A 263 5.86 36.17 0.83
N ASN A 264 6.84 36.71 0.08
CA ASN A 264 6.58 37.67 -0.98
C ASN A 264 6.46 36.93 -2.32
N LEU A 265 5.33 37.09 -3.00
CA LEU A 265 5.11 36.63 -4.37
C LEU A 265 5.21 37.81 -5.34
N ASN A 266 5.90 37.65 -6.46
CA ASN A 266 5.82 38.59 -7.58
C ASN A 266 4.83 38.01 -8.60
N ILE A 267 3.75 38.73 -8.89
CA ILE A 267 2.66 38.25 -9.74
C ILE A 267 2.65 39.05 -11.04
N LYS A 268 2.77 38.33 -12.16
CA LYS A 268 2.71 38.86 -13.53
C LYS A 268 1.29 38.72 -14.07
N VAL A 269 0.64 39.85 -14.34
CA VAL A 269 -0.61 39.90 -15.11
C VAL A 269 -0.28 40.22 -16.55
N THR A 270 -0.72 39.38 -17.48
CA THR A 270 -0.61 39.63 -18.93
C THR A 270 -2.00 39.87 -19.51
N ALA A 271 -2.16 40.97 -20.25
CA ALA A 271 -3.31 41.26 -21.10
C ALA A 271 -2.97 40.99 -22.57
N ARG A 272 -3.95 40.57 -23.38
CA ARG A 272 -3.78 40.32 -24.82
C ARG A 272 -5.02 40.77 -25.62
N ASP A 273 -4.77 41.37 -26.77
CA ASP A 273 -5.77 41.66 -27.81
C ASP A 273 -6.36 40.40 -28.47
N ILE A 274 -7.23 40.59 -29.47
CA ILE A 274 -7.85 39.53 -30.27
C ILE A 274 -6.86 38.70 -31.12
N LEU A 275 -5.66 39.22 -31.41
CA LEU A 275 -4.60 38.50 -32.13
C LEU A 275 -3.58 37.83 -31.19
N GLY A 276 -3.68 38.06 -29.88
CA GLY A 276 -2.86 37.46 -28.83
C GLY A 276 -1.60 38.25 -28.45
N VAL A 277 -1.42 39.49 -28.91
CA VAL A 277 -0.22 40.32 -28.64
C VAL A 277 -0.19 40.72 -27.16
N PRO A 278 0.89 40.41 -26.41
CA PRO A 278 0.92 40.62 -24.96
C PRO A 278 1.44 41.99 -24.54
N VAL A 279 0.76 42.56 -23.54
CA VAL A 279 1.33 43.54 -22.59
C VAL A 279 1.22 42.96 -21.18
N SER A 280 2.12 43.31 -20.27
CA SER A 280 2.13 42.78 -18.91
C SER A 280 2.53 43.80 -17.86
N ASP A 281 2.10 43.56 -16.63
CA ASP A 281 2.47 44.31 -15.43
C ASP A 281 2.73 43.36 -14.26
N ASP A 282 3.65 43.74 -13.39
CA ASP A 282 4.16 42.91 -12.29
C ASP A 282 3.97 43.63 -10.94
N PHE A 283 3.28 43.00 -9.99
CA PHE A 283 3.06 43.54 -8.64
C PHE A 283 3.46 42.54 -7.55
N ALA A 284 3.87 43.03 -6.38
CA ALA A 284 4.18 42.19 -5.24
C ALA A 284 2.91 41.87 -4.42
N LEU A 285 2.79 40.64 -3.93
CA LEU A 285 1.83 40.22 -2.92
C LEU A 285 2.61 39.68 -1.71
N THR A 286 2.60 40.43 -0.61
CA THR A 286 3.23 40.02 0.66
C THR A 286 2.20 39.31 1.53
N VAL A 287 2.40 38.02 1.82
CA VAL A 287 1.62 37.29 2.83
C VAL A 287 2.26 37.53 4.20
N LYS A 288 1.47 38.04 5.15
CA LYS A 288 1.91 38.31 6.52
C LYS A 288 1.56 37.16 7.46
N ASN A 289 2.53 36.84 8.32
CA ASN A 289 2.37 35.94 9.44
C ASN A 289 1.45 36.56 10.53
N VAL A 290 0.70 35.71 11.23
CA VAL A 290 -0.02 35.90 12.49
C VAL A 290 0.45 34.78 13.40
N ASN A 291 0.87 35.08 14.63
CA ASN A 291 1.45 34.06 15.50
C ASN A 291 0.44 32.96 15.85
N ASP A 292 0.78 31.72 15.54
CA ASP A 292 0.07 30.52 16.00
C ASP A 292 0.66 30.05 17.34
N ALA A 293 -0.15 29.40 18.18
CA ALA A 293 0.35 28.93 19.47
C ALA A 293 1.05 27.56 19.33
N PRO A 294 2.18 27.31 20.01
CA PRO A 294 2.93 26.07 19.85
C PRO A 294 2.14 24.83 20.30
N GLU A 295 2.40 23.68 19.66
CA GLU A 295 1.65 22.44 19.89
C GLU A 295 2.51 21.30 20.48
N LEU A 296 1.85 20.42 21.24
CA LEU A 296 2.43 19.16 21.75
C LEU A 296 2.15 18.03 20.75
N VAL A 297 3.16 17.66 19.96
CA VAL A 297 3.04 16.62 18.92
C VAL A 297 3.27 15.22 19.49
N THR A 298 4.23 15.08 20.40
CA THR A 298 4.61 13.78 20.96
C THR A 298 4.86 13.91 22.46
N ALA A 299 4.01 13.29 23.26
CA ALA A 299 4.16 13.24 24.72
C ALA A 299 5.53 12.73 25.14
N ILE A 300 6.11 13.37 26.16
CA ILE A 300 7.41 13.03 26.73
C ILE A 300 7.28 11.67 27.41
N ALA A 301 8.15 10.73 27.02
CA ALA A 301 8.20 9.41 27.63
C ALA A 301 8.42 9.49 29.15
N ASN A 302 8.02 8.46 29.90
CA ASN A 302 8.20 8.36 31.35
C ASN A 302 9.54 7.64 31.68
N PRO A 303 10.68 8.36 31.85
CA PRO A 303 11.95 7.76 32.20
C PRO A 303 11.95 7.08 33.57
N LYS A 304 12.81 6.07 33.70
CA LYS A 304 13.19 5.47 34.98
C LYS A 304 14.69 5.61 35.19
N VAL A 305 15.11 5.78 36.44
CA VAL A 305 16.53 5.85 36.83
C VAL A 305 16.74 5.20 38.19
N VAL A 306 17.93 4.66 38.42
CA VAL A 306 18.30 4.02 39.69
C VAL A 306 19.13 4.98 40.54
N ILE A 307 18.92 5.00 41.87
CA ILE A 307 19.71 5.80 42.81
C ILE A 307 21.22 5.57 42.65
N ASN A 308 22.00 6.62 42.86
CA ASN A 308 23.44 6.70 42.69
C ASN A 308 23.95 6.45 41.24
N THR A 309 23.06 6.34 40.25
CA THR A 309 23.44 6.27 38.82
C THR A 309 23.28 7.64 38.14
N GLN A 310 24.01 7.87 37.05
CA GLN A 310 23.92 9.12 36.29
C GLN A 310 22.66 9.13 35.41
N PHE A 311 21.73 10.03 35.72
CA PHE A 311 20.61 10.34 34.85
C PHE A 311 21.06 11.25 33.70
N ASN A 312 20.64 10.91 32.48
CA ASN A 312 20.59 11.83 31.33
C ASN A 312 19.34 11.51 30.51
N PHE A 313 18.56 12.51 30.14
CA PHE A 313 17.35 12.35 29.34
C PHE A 313 17.09 13.62 28.51
N THR A 314 17.32 13.53 27.21
CA THR A 314 17.03 14.58 26.24
C THR A 314 15.60 14.45 25.74
N ILE A 315 14.81 15.53 25.85
CA ILE A 315 13.50 15.61 25.21
C ILE A 315 13.72 15.65 23.67
N PRO A 316 13.02 14.81 22.88
CA PRO A 316 13.05 14.86 21.42
C PRO A 316 12.82 16.27 20.86
N GLU A 317 13.46 16.57 19.73
CA GLU A 317 13.32 17.85 19.04
C GLU A 317 11.86 18.16 18.69
N ASN A 318 11.12 17.14 18.26
CA ASN A 318 9.74 17.24 17.78
C ASN A 318 8.70 16.91 18.86
N THR A 319 9.03 16.98 20.15
CA THR A 319 8.01 16.84 21.22
C THR A 319 7.03 18.00 21.16
N PHE A 320 7.56 19.21 21.09
CA PHE A 320 6.81 20.44 20.86
C PHE A 320 7.25 21.01 19.53
N ILE A 321 6.31 21.48 18.71
CA ILE A 321 6.61 22.25 17.51
C ILE A 321 5.97 23.63 17.62
N ASP A 322 6.58 24.58 16.95
CA ASP A 322 5.84 25.70 16.41
C ASP A 322 5.57 25.42 14.94
N ILE A 323 4.49 25.98 14.40
CA ILE A 323 4.25 25.97 12.96
C ILE A 323 4.93 27.19 12.31
N ASP A 324 5.03 28.31 13.03
CA ASP A 324 5.44 29.62 12.49
C ASP A 324 6.80 29.63 11.81
N ALA A 325 6.86 30.30 10.66
CA ALA A 325 7.95 30.20 9.69
C ALA A 325 9.26 30.87 10.13
N GLY A 326 9.97 30.23 11.06
CA GLY A 326 11.26 30.66 11.61
C GLY A 326 11.25 30.92 13.11
N ASP A 327 10.16 30.59 13.82
CA ASP A 327 10.07 30.84 15.25
C ASP A 327 10.91 29.86 16.09
N THR A 328 11.16 30.21 17.36
CA THR A 328 12.16 29.51 18.19
C THR A 328 11.67 29.26 19.61
N LEU A 329 11.24 28.02 19.86
CA LEU A 329 10.75 27.60 21.17
C LEU A 329 11.81 27.71 22.27
N THR A 330 11.45 28.43 23.32
CA THR A 330 12.18 28.49 24.59
C THR A 330 11.58 27.50 25.59
N TYR A 331 12.43 26.84 26.37
CA TYR A 331 12.04 25.73 27.23
C TYR A 331 12.26 26.04 28.71
N THR A 332 11.31 25.62 29.56
CA THR A 332 11.45 25.59 31.02
C THR A 332 10.96 24.26 31.59
N ALA A 333 11.44 23.89 32.78
CA ALA A 333 11.03 22.68 33.47
C ALA A 333 10.84 22.93 34.97
N THR A 334 9.76 22.38 35.53
CA THR A 334 9.34 22.50 36.94
C THR A 334 8.74 21.17 37.40
N LEU A 335 8.48 21.01 38.70
CA LEU A 335 7.55 19.98 39.16
C LEU A 335 6.12 20.38 38.75
N GLU A 336 5.23 19.39 38.54
CA GLU A 336 3.83 19.61 38.13
C GLU A 336 3.07 20.65 38.98
N ASN A 337 3.39 20.73 40.27
CA ASN A 337 2.83 21.69 41.21
C ASN A 337 3.47 23.10 41.16
N GLY A 338 4.28 23.40 40.15
CA GLY A 338 4.95 24.69 39.94
C GLY A 338 6.20 24.94 40.79
N ASN A 339 6.62 23.99 41.63
CA ASN A 339 7.86 24.10 42.39
C ASN A 339 9.10 23.93 41.48
N PRO A 340 10.26 24.51 41.85
CA PRO A 340 11.52 24.24 41.16
C PRO A 340 11.87 22.75 41.19
N LEU A 341 12.68 22.31 40.22
CA LEU A 341 13.18 20.94 40.19
C LEU A 341 13.99 20.60 41.46
N PRO A 342 13.97 19.34 41.92
CA PRO A 342 14.80 18.87 43.02
C PRO A 342 16.28 19.16 42.78
N SER A 343 17.05 19.46 43.83
CA SER A 343 18.47 19.85 43.71
C SER A 343 19.41 18.78 43.12
N TRP A 344 18.93 17.54 42.95
CA TRP A 344 19.66 16.46 42.28
C TRP A 344 19.50 16.49 40.76
N LEU A 345 18.48 17.18 40.24
CA LEU A 345 18.01 17.15 38.85
C LEU A 345 18.11 18.54 38.22
N SER A 346 18.96 18.68 37.22
CA SER A 346 19.11 19.87 36.39
C SER A 346 18.40 19.70 35.04
N PHE A 347 17.98 20.81 34.42
CA PHE A 347 17.47 20.85 33.05
C PHE A 347 18.24 21.90 32.24
N ASN A 348 18.93 21.46 31.19
CA ASN A 348 19.58 22.35 30.23
C ASN A 348 18.59 22.72 29.13
N THR A 349 18.06 23.94 29.18
CA THR A 349 17.04 24.46 28.26
C THR A 349 17.51 24.51 26.81
N ALA A 350 18.80 24.80 26.58
CA ALA A 350 19.38 24.93 25.24
C ALA A 350 19.66 23.59 24.55
N THR A 351 19.72 22.49 25.30
CA THR A 351 19.90 21.12 24.75
C THR A 351 18.72 20.20 25.08
N ARG A 352 17.65 20.75 25.64
CA ARG A 352 16.46 20.04 26.18
C ARG A 352 16.81 18.80 27.04
N ASN A 353 17.95 18.81 27.75
CA ASN A 353 18.45 17.62 28.46
C ASN A 353 18.34 17.78 29.99
N PHE A 354 17.64 16.84 30.61
CA PHE A 354 17.70 16.60 32.05
C PHE A 354 18.97 15.83 32.40
N SER A 355 19.65 16.19 33.49
CA SER A 355 20.75 15.40 34.05
C SER A 355 20.85 15.51 35.56
N GLY A 356 21.36 14.46 36.21
CA GLY A 356 21.43 14.40 37.67
C GLY A 356 21.98 13.09 38.21
N ILE A 357 22.12 12.98 39.52
CA ILE A 357 22.38 11.72 40.23
C ILE A 357 21.42 11.67 41.43
N PRO A 358 20.35 10.85 41.39
CA PRO A 358 19.38 10.77 42.48
C PRO A 358 19.95 9.98 43.67
N THR A 359 19.56 10.37 44.88
CA THR A 359 19.92 9.67 46.13
C THR A 359 18.72 8.88 46.68
N VAL A 360 18.93 8.17 47.81
CA VAL A 360 17.85 7.47 48.53
C VAL A 360 16.70 8.40 48.94
N ASP A 361 16.98 9.68 49.21
CA ASP A 361 15.98 10.70 49.53
C ASP A 361 15.12 11.13 48.32
N ASN A 362 15.33 10.53 47.15
CA ASN A 362 14.66 10.88 45.90
C ASN A 362 13.85 9.71 45.30
N LEU A 363 13.76 8.57 46.00
CA LEU A 363 12.98 7.39 45.59
C LEU A 363 11.50 7.71 45.35
N GLY A 364 10.92 7.04 44.35
CA GLY A 364 9.51 7.18 43.95
C GLY A 364 9.32 8.02 42.69
N ASN A 365 8.08 8.41 42.43
CA ASN A 365 7.68 9.15 41.23
C ASN A 365 7.76 10.66 41.43
N GLN A 366 8.35 11.35 40.46
CA GLN A 366 8.43 12.82 40.38
C GLN A 366 7.77 13.28 39.08
N ASN A 367 6.63 13.96 39.18
CA ASN A 367 5.91 14.50 38.03
C ASN A 367 6.54 15.83 37.63
N ILE A 368 7.08 15.91 36.41
CA ILE A 368 7.84 17.03 35.88
C ILE A 368 7.05 17.66 34.74
N LYS A 369 6.68 18.93 34.90
CA LYS A 369 6.10 19.76 33.84
C LYS A 369 7.22 20.39 33.02
N VAL A 370 7.20 20.15 31.72
CA VAL A 370 7.97 20.92 30.75
C VAL A 370 7.03 21.90 30.07
N THR A 371 7.47 23.14 29.90
CA THR A 371 6.75 24.18 29.16
C THR A 371 7.64 24.66 28.02
N ALA A 372 7.09 24.61 26.80
CA ALA A 372 7.65 25.24 25.62
C ALA A 372 6.87 26.53 25.33
N LYS A 373 7.59 27.56 24.85
CA LYS A 373 7.08 28.92 24.69
C LYS A 373 7.67 29.56 23.44
N ASP A 374 6.82 30.10 22.58
CA ASP A 374 7.17 30.82 21.34
C ASP A 374 7.83 32.19 21.59
N ILE A 375 8.03 32.99 20.54
CA ILE A 375 8.56 34.36 20.67
C ILE A 375 7.52 35.38 21.16
N SER A 376 6.22 35.21 20.87
CA SER A 376 5.16 36.19 21.21
C SER A 376 4.71 36.10 22.66
N GLY A 377 4.79 34.92 23.25
CA GLY A 377 4.53 34.64 24.65
C GLY A 377 3.49 33.57 24.94
N ASP A 378 2.99 32.80 23.97
CA ASP A 378 2.06 31.70 24.22
C ASP A 378 2.80 30.40 24.61
N GLU A 379 2.11 29.52 25.34
CA GLU A 379 2.74 28.42 26.08
C GLU A 379 1.98 27.10 25.94
N VAL A 380 2.71 26.06 25.56
CA VAL A 380 2.26 24.66 25.60
C VAL A 380 3.06 23.89 26.64
N SER A 381 2.52 22.79 27.15
CA SER A 381 3.19 22.02 28.20
C SER A 381 2.81 20.55 28.18
N ASP A 382 3.73 19.73 28.69
CA ASP A 382 3.50 18.32 28.95
C ASP A 382 4.02 17.94 30.35
N VAL A 383 3.50 16.85 30.93
CA VAL A 383 3.84 16.37 32.27
C VAL A 383 4.21 14.89 32.21
N PHE A 384 5.49 14.59 32.42
CA PHE A 384 5.98 13.22 32.49
C PHE A 384 6.31 12.79 33.93
N THR A 385 6.23 11.49 34.17
CA THR A 385 6.61 10.86 35.44
C THR A 385 8.04 10.32 35.35
N LEU A 386 8.94 10.87 36.16
CA LEU A 386 10.28 10.32 36.39
C LEU A 386 10.23 9.37 37.60
N THR A 387 10.40 8.07 37.38
CA THR A 387 10.51 7.09 38.47
C THR A 387 11.96 6.92 38.90
N VAL A 388 12.26 7.20 40.16
CA VAL A 388 13.54 6.86 40.80
C VAL A 388 13.37 5.58 41.61
N ALA A 389 14.17 4.56 41.31
CA ALA A 389 14.13 3.24 41.95
C ALA A 389 15.44 2.93 42.70
N SER A 390 15.41 1.95 43.61
CA SER A 390 16.61 1.27 44.09
C SER A 390 17.13 0.29 43.03
N PHE A 391 18.33 -0.25 43.23
CA PHE A 391 18.62 -1.57 42.67
C PHE A 391 17.77 -2.57 43.47
N ASN A 392 17.19 -3.56 42.80
CA ASN A 392 16.65 -4.72 43.47
C ASN A 392 17.80 -5.71 43.67
N ASN A 393 18.08 -6.08 44.91
CA ASN A 393 18.97 -7.19 45.22
C ASN A 393 18.25 -8.53 44.97
N VAL A 394 18.89 -9.65 45.30
CA VAL A 394 18.25 -10.97 45.21
C VAL A 394 18.23 -11.52 46.63
N PRO A 395 17.13 -12.16 47.08
CA PRO A 395 17.07 -12.78 48.40
C PRO A 395 18.23 -13.74 48.62
N ILE A 396 18.66 -13.89 49.87
CA ILE A 396 19.76 -14.79 50.24
C ILE A 396 19.31 -15.90 51.19
N VAL A 397 20.01 -17.04 51.15
CA VAL A 397 19.87 -18.10 52.16
C VAL A 397 20.90 -17.84 53.27
N ASP A 398 20.46 -17.25 54.38
CA ASP A 398 21.32 -17.03 55.57
C ASP A 398 21.74 -18.35 56.23
N ARG A 399 20.85 -19.36 56.18
CA ARG A 399 21.06 -20.66 56.82
C ARG A 399 20.20 -21.72 56.17
N ALA A 400 20.86 -22.70 55.56
CA ALA A 400 20.22 -23.87 54.97
C ALA A 400 19.29 -24.62 55.95
N ILE A 401 18.23 -25.17 55.40
CA ILE A 401 17.21 -25.99 56.05
C ILE A 401 17.82 -27.38 56.30
N ALA A 402 17.80 -27.84 57.55
CA ALA A 402 18.33 -29.16 57.90
C ALA A 402 17.40 -30.29 57.43
N ASP A 403 17.98 -31.40 56.97
CA ASP A 403 17.25 -32.63 56.63
C ASP A 403 16.33 -33.08 57.76
N GLN A 404 15.11 -33.48 57.38
CA GLN A 404 14.04 -33.85 58.28
C GLN A 404 13.71 -35.35 58.19
N LYS A 405 13.09 -35.87 59.25
CA LYS A 405 12.61 -37.25 59.30
C LYS A 405 11.17 -37.31 59.78
N ALA A 406 10.39 -38.14 59.12
CA ALA A 406 9.04 -38.52 59.53
C ALA A 406 8.95 -40.05 59.67
N THR A 407 7.94 -40.53 60.38
CA THR A 407 7.60 -41.95 60.42
C THR A 407 6.18 -42.14 59.90
N ALA A 408 5.96 -43.13 59.05
CA ALA A 408 4.64 -43.48 58.54
C ALA A 408 3.63 -43.66 59.69
N LYS A 409 2.35 -43.37 59.44
CA LYS A 409 1.26 -43.43 60.43
C LYS A 409 1.41 -42.44 61.62
N THR A 410 2.40 -41.54 61.61
CA THR A 410 2.60 -40.50 62.65
C THR A 410 2.50 -39.09 62.07
N THR A 411 2.07 -38.11 62.87
CA THR A 411 1.96 -36.72 62.42
C THR A 411 3.33 -36.06 62.30
N PHE A 412 3.64 -35.55 61.11
CA PHE A 412 4.81 -34.72 60.85
C PHE A 412 4.44 -33.23 60.97
N ASN A 413 5.30 -32.46 61.63
CA ASN A 413 5.21 -31.01 61.72
C ASN A 413 6.62 -30.43 61.78
N PHE A 414 6.92 -29.44 60.92
CA PHE A 414 8.21 -28.79 60.85
C PHE A 414 8.06 -27.33 60.38
N THR A 415 8.36 -26.39 61.26
CA THR A 415 8.49 -24.96 60.94
C THR A 415 9.91 -24.66 60.50
N ILE A 416 10.08 -24.03 59.33
CA ILE A 416 11.37 -23.54 58.87
C ILE A 416 11.84 -22.45 59.86
N PRO A 417 13.05 -22.53 60.42
CA PRO A 417 13.52 -21.56 61.39
C PRO A 417 13.57 -20.11 60.85
N GLU A 418 13.13 -19.15 61.67
CA GLU A 418 13.20 -17.71 61.36
C GLU A 418 14.61 -17.27 60.92
N ASN A 419 14.69 -16.37 59.95
CA ASN A 419 15.94 -15.90 59.34
C ASN A 419 16.75 -17.05 58.69
N THR A 420 16.06 -17.92 57.94
CA THR A 420 16.70 -18.83 56.97
C THR A 420 16.81 -18.19 55.58
N PHE A 421 15.90 -17.27 55.25
CA PHE A 421 15.98 -16.37 54.10
C PHE A 421 15.91 -14.91 54.59
N SER A 422 16.56 -13.99 53.88
CA SER A 422 16.42 -12.54 54.05
C SER A 422 16.67 -11.79 52.75
N ASP A 423 16.34 -10.50 52.73
CA ASP A 423 16.80 -9.55 51.71
C ASP A 423 17.49 -8.35 52.38
N VAL A 424 18.32 -7.66 51.61
CA VAL A 424 18.96 -6.39 51.96
C VAL A 424 18.11 -5.19 51.54
N ASP A 425 17.18 -5.35 50.59
CA ASP A 425 16.16 -4.34 50.28
C ASP A 425 15.09 -4.30 51.39
N VAL A 426 15.31 -3.42 52.37
CA VAL A 426 14.56 -3.33 53.65
C VAL A 426 13.06 -3.00 53.56
N GLN A 427 12.49 -2.92 52.35
CA GLN A 427 11.05 -2.75 52.11
C GLN A 427 10.38 -4.03 51.60
N ASP A 428 11.16 -5.06 51.25
CA ASP A 428 10.66 -6.22 50.53
C ASP A 428 10.10 -7.28 51.48
N VAL A 429 8.86 -7.69 51.19
CA VAL A 429 8.14 -8.73 51.95
C VAL A 429 8.25 -10.02 51.17
N LEU A 430 9.22 -10.86 51.53
CA LEU A 430 9.46 -12.15 50.88
C LEU A 430 8.21 -13.04 50.93
N THR A 431 7.85 -13.58 49.77
CA THR A 431 6.79 -14.57 49.59
C THR A 431 7.40 -15.96 49.39
N TYR A 432 6.72 -16.99 49.86
CA TYR A 432 7.29 -18.35 49.96
C TYR A 432 6.47 -19.39 49.22
N THR A 433 7.15 -20.31 48.54
CA THR A 433 6.55 -21.50 47.92
C THR A 433 7.38 -22.74 48.28
N ALA A 434 6.76 -23.91 48.20
CA ALA A 434 7.43 -25.19 48.39
C ALA A 434 6.95 -26.21 47.36
N THR A 435 7.91 -26.90 46.73
CA THR A 435 7.71 -27.95 45.72
C THR A 435 8.65 -29.12 46.03
N LEU A 436 8.58 -30.19 45.24
CA LEU A 436 9.70 -31.10 45.11
C LEU A 436 10.84 -30.43 44.31
N ASP A 437 12.07 -30.94 44.41
CA ASP A 437 13.25 -30.35 43.77
C ASP A 437 13.21 -30.35 42.24
N ASN A 438 12.54 -31.35 41.66
CA ASN A 438 12.23 -31.44 40.24
C ASN A 438 11.13 -30.47 39.75
N GLY A 439 10.47 -29.74 40.66
CA GLY A 439 9.38 -28.80 40.37
C GLY A 439 7.96 -29.36 40.54
N ASP A 440 7.79 -30.65 40.83
CA ASP A 440 6.46 -31.24 41.07
C ASP A 440 5.79 -30.68 42.34
N PRO A 441 4.45 -30.64 42.41
CA PRO A 441 3.74 -30.27 43.63
C PRO A 441 4.04 -31.23 44.78
N LEU A 442 3.97 -30.73 46.02
CA LEU A 442 4.11 -31.56 47.21
C LEU A 442 3.05 -32.69 47.22
N PRO A 443 3.40 -33.91 47.67
CA PRO A 443 2.46 -35.02 47.72
C PRO A 443 1.33 -34.73 48.72
N SER A 444 0.11 -35.20 48.41
CA SER A 444 -1.13 -34.81 49.10
C SER A 444 -1.21 -35.08 50.61
N TRP A 445 -0.27 -35.82 51.19
CA TRP A 445 -0.15 -36.01 52.64
C TRP A 445 0.62 -34.88 53.35
N LEU A 446 1.32 -34.02 52.61
CA LEU A 446 2.25 -33.00 53.10
C LEU A 446 1.85 -31.61 52.60
N THR A 447 1.40 -30.75 53.50
CA THR A 447 0.99 -29.37 53.22
C THR A 447 2.02 -28.37 53.75
N PHE A 448 2.36 -27.36 52.97
CA PHE A 448 3.15 -26.21 53.39
C PHE A 448 2.25 -24.98 53.56
N ASN A 449 2.30 -24.33 54.73
CA ASN A 449 1.69 -23.01 54.94
C ASN A 449 2.78 -21.93 54.76
N PRO A 450 2.74 -21.12 53.68
CA PRO A 450 3.76 -20.12 53.40
C PRO A 450 3.74 -18.93 54.38
N ASN A 451 2.60 -18.65 55.02
CA ASN A 451 2.48 -17.56 56.00
C ASN A 451 3.05 -17.93 57.39
N GLU A 452 3.11 -19.22 57.70
CA GLU A 452 3.64 -19.77 58.96
C GLU A 452 4.97 -20.50 58.74
N LEU A 453 5.51 -20.49 57.51
CA LEU A 453 6.68 -21.26 57.07
C LEU A 453 6.68 -22.73 57.54
N THR A 454 5.50 -23.35 57.63
CA THR A 454 5.32 -24.63 58.35
C THR A 454 4.82 -25.73 57.44
N PHE A 455 5.58 -26.83 57.40
CA PHE A 455 5.16 -28.11 56.85
C PHE A 455 4.35 -28.89 57.89
N SER A 456 3.25 -29.50 57.46
CA SER A 456 2.45 -30.41 58.28
C SER A 456 1.89 -31.55 57.44
N GLY A 457 1.73 -32.73 58.05
CA GLY A 457 1.26 -33.90 57.33
C GLY A 457 1.14 -35.16 58.17
N THR A 458 0.75 -36.27 57.56
CA THR A 458 0.80 -37.61 58.17
C THR A 458 1.05 -38.63 57.06
N PRO A 459 2.32 -39.03 56.80
CA PRO A 459 2.64 -39.98 55.73
C PRO A 459 2.08 -41.37 56.02
N THR A 460 1.76 -42.10 54.98
CA THR A 460 1.36 -43.52 55.03
C THR A 460 2.55 -44.45 54.76
N ASN A 461 2.35 -45.77 54.86
CA ASN A 461 3.37 -46.74 54.44
C ASN A 461 3.68 -46.67 52.93
N GLU A 462 2.79 -46.10 52.11
CA GLU A 462 3.01 -45.86 50.67
C GLU A 462 3.87 -44.62 50.39
N ASN A 463 4.19 -43.84 51.43
CA ASN A 463 5.00 -42.62 51.32
C ASN A 463 6.41 -42.79 51.91
N VAL A 464 6.81 -44.02 52.23
CA VAL A 464 8.15 -44.37 52.70
C VAL A 464 9.18 -44.13 51.58
N GLY A 465 10.29 -43.48 51.92
CA GLY A 465 11.29 -43.04 50.96
C GLY A 465 11.93 -41.71 51.37
N SER A 466 12.51 -40.97 50.43
CA SER A 466 13.00 -39.61 50.64
C SER A 466 12.37 -38.66 49.63
N LEU A 467 11.89 -37.52 50.11
CA LEU A 467 11.45 -36.39 49.29
C LEU A 467 12.49 -35.28 49.38
N ASN A 468 13.01 -34.82 48.25
CA ASN A 468 13.79 -33.60 48.21
C ASN A 468 12.81 -32.43 48.08
N ILE A 469 12.72 -31.59 49.12
CA ILE A 469 11.76 -30.50 49.18
C ILE A 469 12.51 -29.19 48.93
N LYS A 470 12.13 -28.51 47.85
CA LYS A 470 12.64 -27.19 47.49
C LYS A 470 11.72 -26.12 48.07
N VAL A 471 12.27 -25.27 48.92
CA VAL A 471 11.61 -24.03 49.38
C VAL A 471 12.19 -22.87 48.60
N THR A 472 11.33 -22.00 48.08
CA THR A 472 11.75 -20.80 47.33
C THR A 472 11.19 -19.56 48.00
N ALA A 473 12.07 -18.59 48.30
CA ALA A 473 11.72 -17.24 48.68
C ALA A 473 11.76 -16.34 47.44
N THR A 474 10.77 -15.47 47.29
CA THR A 474 10.59 -14.57 46.13
C THR A 474 10.30 -13.15 46.62
N ASP A 475 11.05 -12.17 46.13
CA ASP A 475 10.82 -10.75 46.41
C ASP A 475 9.65 -10.15 45.57
N PRO A 476 9.25 -8.89 45.79
CA PRO A 476 8.21 -8.22 45.00
C PRO A 476 8.57 -7.96 43.53
N ALA A 477 9.85 -8.01 43.14
CA ALA A 477 10.32 -7.90 41.75
C ALA A 477 10.51 -9.26 41.04
N LEU A 478 10.15 -10.35 41.72
CA LEU A 478 10.26 -11.75 41.28
C LEU A 478 11.69 -12.30 41.19
N ALA A 479 12.68 -11.68 41.85
CA ALA A 479 13.96 -12.37 42.05
C ALA A 479 13.80 -13.44 43.14
N GLN A 480 14.53 -14.55 42.97
CA GLN A 480 14.30 -15.77 43.73
C GLN A 480 15.58 -16.38 44.26
N VAL A 481 15.47 -16.94 45.45
CA VAL A 481 16.44 -17.88 46.00
C VAL A 481 15.74 -19.11 46.53
N SER A 482 16.41 -20.26 46.45
CA SER A 482 15.86 -21.52 46.92
C SER A 482 16.86 -22.26 47.78
N ASP A 483 16.34 -23.10 48.67
CA ASP A 483 17.10 -24.12 49.37
C ASP A 483 16.36 -25.47 49.31
N VAL A 484 17.10 -26.58 49.44
CA VAL A 484 16.58 -27.93 49.28
C VAL A 484 17.01 -28.81 50.45
N PHE A 485 16.04 -29.40 51.15
CA PHE A 485 16.29 -30.35 52.24
C PHE A 485 15.64 -31.71 51.95
N ALA A 486 16.23 -32.80 52.43
CA ALA A 486 15.64 -34.12 52.35
C ALA A 486 14.67 -34.36 53.51
N LEU A 487 13.44 -34.78 53.21
CA LEU A 487 12.49 -35.35 54.16
C LEU A 487 12.44 -36.87 53.96
N THR A 488 13.13 -37.61 54.82
CA THR A 488 13.09 -39.08 54.81
C THR A 488 11.92 -39.59 55.64
N VAL A 489 10.97 -40.29 55.00
CA VAL A 489 9.88 -40.99 55.65
C VAL A 489 10.32 -42.42 55.95
N ALA A 490 10.51 -42.73 57.22
CA ALA A 490 10.76 -44.08 57.71
C ALA A 490 9.46 -44.90 57.85
N LYS A 491 9.58 -46.22 57.77
CA LYS A 491 8.49 -47.17 58.00
C LYS A 491 8.13 -47.29 59.49
N ALA A 492 6.93 -47.79 59.79
CA ALA A 492 6.39 -47.86 61.14
C ALA A 492 6.17 -49.31 61.61
N ASN A 493 7.17 -49.82 62.35
CA ASN A 493 7.35 -51.23 62.71
C ASN A 493 6.07 -51.92 63.20
N ASN A 494 5.79 -53.07 62.59
CA ASN A 494 4.78 -54.03 62.99
C ASN A 494 5.51 -55.30 63.44
N ALA A 495 4.82 -56.27 64.05
CA ALA A 495 5.49 -57.43 64.65
C ALA A 495 5.21 -58.69 63.80
N PRO A 496 6.18 -59.61 63.67
CA PRO A 496 6.05 -60.71 62.72
C PRO A 496 4.98 -61.70 63.17
N ILE A 497 4.29 -62.28 62.19
CA ILE A 497 3.15 -63.18 62.39
C ILE A 497 3.42 -64.56 61.80
N VAL A 498 2.80 -65.59 62.38
CA VAL A 498 2.74 -66.93 61.76
C VAL A 498 1.64 -66.92 60.71
N ASP A 499 2.01 -66.61 59.47
CA ASP A 499 1.14 -66.70 58.29
C ASP A 499 0.72 -68.14 58.01
N ARG A 500 1.65 -69.10 58.21
CA ARG A 500 1.37 -70.52 58.01
C ARG A 500 2.31 -71.40 58.83
N ALA A 501 1.73 -72.18 59.72
CA ALA A 501 2.45 -73.18 60.51
C ALA A 501 3.35 -74.09 59.66
N ILE A 502 4.48 -74.49 60.25
CA ILE A 502 5.46 -75.40 59.69
C ILE A 502 4.84 -76.80 59.69
N ALA A 503 4.50 -77.29 58.49
CA ALA A 503 3.98 -78.65 58.36
C ALA A 503 5.02 -79.70 58.80
N ASP A 504 4.55 -80.78 59.44
CA ASP A 504 5.38 -81.92 59.84
C ASP A 504 6.26 -82.42 58.71
N GLN A 505 7.56 -82.43 58.95
CA GLN A 505 8.56 -82.60 57.92
C GLN A 505 9.00 -84.03 57.74
N LYS A 506 9.57 -84.28 56.57
CA LYS A 506 10.17 -85.56 56.24
C LYS A 506 11.58 -85.35 55.62
N ALA A 507 12.61 -85.90 56.27
CA ALA A 507 14.06 -86.01 55.98
C ALA A 507 14.70 -87.44 55.67
N THR A 508 14.89 -87.93 54.44
CA THR A 508 15.25 -89.38 54.25
C THR A 508 16.57 -89.80 54.93
N ALA A 509 16.59 -90.95 55.60
CA ALA A 509 17.79 -91.52 56.20
C ALA A 509 18.86 -91.76 55.13
N GLU A 510 20.12 -91.52 55.48
CA GLU A 510 21.31 -91.58 54.59
C GLU A 510 21.30 -90.58 53.40
N THR A 511 20.17 -89.97 53.07
CA THR A 511 20.12 -88.77 52.21
C THR A 511 20.43 -87.52 53.02
N ILE A 512 20.91 -86.46 52.37
CA ILE A 512 21.00 -85.14 52.99
C ILE A 512 19.58 -84.63 53.25
N PHE A 513 19.22 -84.51 54.53
CA PHE A 513 18.09 -83.69 54.89
C PHE A 513 18.42 -82.23 54.67
N ASN A 514 17.54 -81.53 53.94
CA ASN A 514 17.60 -80.09 53.76
C ASN A 514 16.17 -79.53 53.73
N PHE A 515 15.66 -79.17 54.89
CA PHE A 515 14.39 -78.44 55.01
C PHE A 515 14.69 -76.97 55.28
N THR A 516 14.23 -76.12 54.37
CA THR A 516 14.22 -74.68 54.59
C THR A 516 12.80 -74.34 55.00
N ILE A 517 12.64 -73.68 56.16
CA ILE A 517 11.35 -73.15 56.59
C ILE A 517 10.82 -72.25 55.47
N PRO A 518 9.60 -72.44 54.97
CA PRO A 518 9.05 -71.59 53.92
C PRO A 518 9.08 -70.12 54.31
N GLU A 519 9.38 -69.26 53.34
CA GLU A 519 9.59 -67.83 53.61
C GLU A 519 8.30 -67.13 54.07
N ASN A 520 7.14 -67.68 53.71
CA ASN A 520 5.81 -67.26 54.18
C ASN A 520 5.26 -68.10 55.35
N THR A 521 6.12 -68.77 56.13
CA THR A 521 5.72 -69.31 57.44
C THR A 521 5.63 -68.19 58.47
N PHE A 522 6.65 -67.33 58.47
CA PHE A 522 6.71 -66.12 59.28
C PHE A 522 6.88 -64.93 58.33
N SER A 523 5.90 -64.05 58.25
CA SER A 523 6.03 -62.77 57.54
C SER A 523 6.11 -61.63 58.54
N ASP A 524 6.67 -60.51 58.08
CA ASP A 524 6.21 -59.22 58.56
C ASP A 524 5.41 -58.53 57.46
N VAL A 525 4.47 -57.67 57.86
CA VAL A 525 3.81 -56.74 56.94
C VAL A 525 4.77 -55.60 56.55
N ASP A 526 5.79 -55.34 57.37
CA ASP A 526 6.87 -54.44 57.02
C ASP A 526 7.89 -55.09 56.07
N LEU A 527 7.51 -55.14 54.78
CA LEU A 527 8.43 -55.37 53.65
C LEU A 527 9.79 -54.65 53.86
N GLU A 528 10.89 -55.33 53.54
CA GLU A 528 12.30 -55.04 53.89
C GLU A 528 12.79 -55.59 55.24
N ASP A 529 11.93 -55.92 56.20
CA ASP A 529 12.38 -56.50 57.47
C ASP A 529 12.97 -57.91 57.29
N THR A 530 14.28 -57.99 57.48
CA THR A 530 15.04 -59.24 57.40
C THR A 530 14.92 -59.97 58.73
N LEU A 531 13.82 -60.70 58.90
CA LEU A 531 13.57 -61.54 60.08
C LEU A 531 14.78 -62.47 60.36
N THR A 532 15.22 -62.46 61.61
CA THR A 532 16.23 -63.38 62.15
C THR A 532 15.54 -64.61 62.73
N TYR A 533 16.24 -65.76 62.76
CA TYR A 533 15.63 -67.03 63.12
C TYR A 533 16.47 -67.83 64.12
N THR A 534 15.80 -68.49 65.08
CA THR A 534 16.42 -69.46 66.00
C THR A 534 15.60 -70.75 66.02
N ALA A 535 16.23 -71.86 66.40
CA ALA A 535 15.53 -73.15 66.55
C ALA A 535 16.09 -73.97 67.73
N THR A 536 15.17 -74.58 68.47
CA THR A 536 15.43 -75.47 69.63
C THR A 536 14.50 -76.68 69.54
N LEU A 537 14.60 -77.61 70.50
CA LEU A 537 13.49 -78.52 70.79
C LEU A 537 12.33 -77.73 71.45
N ASP A 538 11.13 -78.31 71.45
CA ASP A 538 9.90 -77.70 71.98
C ASP A 538 10.02 -77.27 73.47
N ASN A 539 10.77 -78.04 74.24
CA ASN A 539 11.10 -77.81 75.65
C ASN A 539 12.22 -76.77 75.90
N GLY A 540 12.87 -76.26 74.85
CA GLY A 540 13.99 -75.30 74.92
C GLY A 540 15.39 -75.92 74.90
N ASP A 541 15.54 -77.24 74.86
CA ASP A 541 16.85 -77.90 74.72
C ASP A 541 17.48 -77.64 73.32
N PRO A 542 18.82 -77.68 73.19
CA PRO A 542 19.48 -77.58 71.90
C PRO A 542 19.15 -78.78 70.98
N LEU A 543 19.17 -78.53 69.66
CA LEU A 543 18.94 -79.57 68.65
C LEU A 543 20.00 -80.70 68.76
N PRO A 544 19.62 -81.96 68.48
CA PRO A 544 20.55 -83.09 68.53
C PRO A 544 21.63 -82.96 67.45
N SER A 545 22.85 -83.40 67.76
CA SER A 545 24.08 -83.12 66.99
C SER A 545 24.12 -83.58 65.52
N TRP A 546 23.15 -84.38 65.06
CA TRP A 546 23.00 -84.74 63.64
C TRP A 546 22.23 -83.70 62.82
N LEU A 547 21.49 -82.80 63.48
CA LEU A 547 20.57 -81.83 62.91
C LEU A 547 21.02 -80.41 63.24
N THR A 548 21.58 -79.70 62.26
CA THR A 548 22.02 -78.32 62.40
C THR A 548 20.97 -77.37 61.84
N PHE A 549 20.67 -76.27 62.54
CA PHE A 549 19.87 -75.17 62.00
C PHE A 549 20.76 -73.98 61.63
N ASN A 550 20.59 -73.45 60.42
CA ASN A 550 21.26 -72.25 59.95
C ASN A 550 20.25 -71.09 59.89
N ALA A 551 20.29 -70.23 60.90
CA ALA A 551 19.46 -69.03 61.08
C ALA A 551 19.33 -68.21 59.78
N ASN A 552 20.47 -67.73 59.26
CA ASN A 552 20.57 -66.86 58.10
C ASN A 552 20.09 -67.50 56.78
N LYS A 553 19.78 -68.80 56.78
CA LYS A 553 19.25 -69.54 55.62
C LYS A 553 17.90 -70.20 55.91
N ARG A 554 17.29 -70.00 57.08
CA ARG A 554 16.08 -70.72 57.54
C ARG A 554 16.19 -72.26 57.43
N THR A 555 17.40 -72.81 57.36
CA THR A 555 17.62 -74.19 56.87
C THR A 555 18.04 -75.14 57.99
N PHE A 556 17.22 -76.15 58.23
CA PHE A 556 17.62 -77.39 58.86
C PHE A 556 18.39 -78.25 57.86
N SER A 557 19.63 -78.60 58.21
CA SER A 557 20.48 -79.50 57.45
C SER A 557 21.07 -80.57 58.35
N GLY A 558 21.10 -81.80 57.85
CA GLY A 558 21.68 -82.95 58.54
C GLY A 558 21.72 -84.17 57.63
N ILE A 559 22.38 -85.22 58.07
CA ILE A 559 22.23 -86.56 57.47
C ILE A 559 21.64 -87.43 58.58
N PRO A 560 20.31 -87.61 58.66
CA PRO A 560 19.73 -88.54 59.60
C PRO A 560 20.28 -89.94 59.33
N THR A 561 20.88 -90.55 60.35
CA THR A 561 21.29 -91.95 60.31
C THR A 561 20.12 -92.85 60.70
N ASN A 562 20.25 -94.16 60.51
CA ASN A 562 19.27 -95.13 61.01
C ASN A 562 19.13 -95.15 62.55
N ASN A 563 20.04 -94.50 63.29
CA ASN A 563 19.93 -94.27 64.74
C ASN A 563 19.13 -92.99 65.08
N ASN A 564 18.66 -92.24 64.08
CA ASN A 564 17.88 -91.00 64.22
C ASN A 564 16.44 -91.16 63.70
N LEU A 565 15.97 -92.40 63.56
CA LEU A 565 14.59 -92.73 63.22
C LEU A 565 13.66 -92.42 64.41
N GLY A 566 12.52 -91.80 64.12
CA GLY A 566 11.54 -91.39 65.12
C GLY A 566 10.90 -90.06 64.72
N SER A 567 10.51 -89.28 65.72
CA SER A 567 10.06 -87.91 65.58
C SER A 567 10.83 -87.00 66.55
N LEU A 568 11.16 -85.79 66.11
CA LEU A 568 11.65 -84.70 66.96
C LEU A 568 10.64 -83.55 66.88
N ASN A 569 10.22 -83.03 68.03
CA ASN A 569 9.45 -81.78 68.10
C ASN A 569 10.43 -80.61 68.11
N ILE A 570 10.29 -79.68 67.17
CA ILE A 570 11.24 -78.60 66.93
C ILE A 570 10.50 -77.27 66.96
N LYS A 571 10.97 -76.38 67.83
CA LYS A 571 10.53 -74.99 67.98
C LYS A 571 11.34 -74.10 67.07
N VAL A 572 10.69 -73.21 66.34
CA VAL A 572 11.31 -72.16 65.55
C VAL A 572 10.78 -70.81 66.01
N THR A 573 11.67 -69.83 66.20
CA THR A 573 11.30 -68.45 66.51
C THR A 573 11.83 -67.52 65.41
N ALA A 574 10.98 -66.64 64.90
CA ALA A 574 11.32 -65.51 64.05
C ALA A 574 11.38 -64.22 64.89
N THR A 575 12.23 -63.27 64.53
CA THR A 575 12.37 -61.98 65.24
C THR A 575 12.79 -60.88 64.27
N ASP A 576 12.06 -59.76 64.28
CA ASP A 576 12.31 -58.59 63.42
C ASP A 576 13.61 -57.85 63.79
N PRO A 577 14.09 -56.89 62.96
CA PRO A 577 15.30 -56.12 63.23
C PRO A 577 15.21 -55.19 64.46
N LEU A 578 14.02 -54.91 65.00
CA LEU A 578 13.80 -54.06 66.17
C LEU A 578 13.48 -54.84 67.47
N GLY A 579 13.40 -56.16 67.39
CA GLY A 579 13.35 -57.10 68.52
C GLY A 579 11.99 -57.73 68.85
N ALA A 580 10.92 -57.51 68.05
CA ALA A 580 9.66 -58.24 68.24
C ALA A 580 9.69 -59.59 67.53
N GLY A 581 9.03 -60.62 68.09
CA GLY A 581 9.19 -61.99 67.59
C GLY A 581 8.03 -62.94 67.92
N VAL A 582 7.99 -64.05 67.18
CA VAL A 582 6.90 -65.03 67.19
C VAL A 582 7.47 -66.44 66.93
N SER A 583 6.78 -67.49 67.39
CA SER A 583 7.26 -68.88 67.31
C SER A 583 6.22 -69.86 66.77
N ASP A 584 6.68 -70.98 66.22
CA ASP A 584 5.87 -72.12 65.78
C ASP A 584 6.63 -73.46 65.92
N ASP A 585 5.90 -74.57 66.11
CA ASP A 585 6.43 -75.88 66.51
C ASP A 585 6.01 -76.99 65.52
N PHE A 586 6.96 -77.84 65.07
CA PHE A 586 6.68 -78.94 64.10
C PHE A 586 7.37 -80.26 64.45
N ALA A 587 6.84 -81.37 63.93
CA ALA A 587 7.43 -82.71 64.07
C ALA A 587 8.29 -83.11 62.86
N LEU A 588 9.45 -83.74 63.11
CA LEU A 588 10.40 -84.16 62.05
C LEU A 588 10.51 -85.69 61.89
N THR A 589 10.03 -86.22 60.75
CA THR A 589 10.19 -87.59 60.20
C THR A 589 11.04 -87.57 58.88
N VAL A 590 10.85 -88.38 57.78
CA VAL A 590 11.96 -88.78 56.81
C VAL A 590 11.69 -88.80 55.16
N ALA A 591 11.89 -87.73 54.22
CA ALA A 591 11.59 -87.40 52.68
C ALA A 591 12.22 -86.10 51.82
N GLN A 592 11.59 -85.38 50.75
CA GLN A 592 12.17 -84.48 49.54
C GLN A 592 11.49 -83.10 48.85
N LYS A 593 11.83 -82.46 47.61
CA LYS A 593 11.64 -80.96 47.07
C LYS A 593 11.82 -80.43 45.48
N THR A 594 11.13 -79.39 44.75
CA THR A 594 11.44 -78.62 43.34
C THR A 594 10.46 -77.49 42.57
N THR A 595 10.80 -76.56 41.53
CA THR A 595 9.92 -75.64 40.53
C THR A 595 10.49 -74.62 39.32
N SER A 596 9.75 -73.73 38.47
CA SER A 596 10.17 -72.82 37.21
C SER A 596 9.27 -71.55 36.55
N SER A 597 9.55 -70.81 35.35
CA SER A 597 8.99 -69.42 34.77
C SER A 597 8.80 -68.98 33.16
N ILE A 598 8.51 -67.68 32.65
CA ILE A 598 8.03 -67.15 31.21
C ILE A 598 8.36 -65.66 30.53
N GLN A 599 7.69 -65.05 29.42
CA GLN A 599 8.07 -63.81 28.49
C GLN A 599 7.01 -62.73 27.75
N ALA A 600 7.12 -62.15 26.46
CA ALA A 600 6.73 -60.72 25.91
C ALA A 600 5.85 -60.29 24.55
N ILE A 601 6.15 -59.21 23.66
CA ILE A 601 5.22 -58.12 22.96
C ILE A 601 4.80 -57.84 21.38
N SER A 602 5.16 -56.73 20.58
CA SER A 602 4.31 -55.70 19.69
C SER A 602 4.27 -55.53 18.05
N LEU A 603 3.66 -54.47 17.33
CA LEU A 603 3.17 -54.34 15.83
C LEU A 603 2.65 -52.97 15.05
N LEU A 604 2.80 -52.70 13.67
CA LEU A 604 1.99 -51.94 12.54
C LEU A 604 1.52 -52.98 11.47
N THR A 605 0.50 -52.82 10.58
CA THR A 605 0.00 -53.99 9.78
C THR A 605 -0.51 -53.80 8.33
N ARG A 606 -0.07 -54.69 7.41
CA ARG A 606 -0.66 -54.92 6.07
C ARG A 606 -1.80 -55.94 6.13
N ILE A 607 -2.91 -55.69 5.43
CA ILE A 607 -4.08 -56.59 5.40
C ILE A 607 -4.04 -57.52 4.18
N THR A 608 -4.05 -56.94 2.98
CA THR A 608 -4.21 -57.65 1.69
C THR A 608 -3.92 -56.66 0.56
N GLY A 609 -3.32 -57.15 -0.54
CA GLY A 609 -2.98 -56.30 -1.68
C GLY A 609 -2.08 -55.12 -1.26
N ASP A 610 -2.54 -53.90 -1.53
CA ASP A 610 -1.95 -52.64 -1.12
C ASP A 610 -2.80 -51.90 -0.04
N VAL A 611 -3.59 -52.66 0.75
CA VAL A 611 -4.38 -52.13 1.88
C VAL A 611 -3.65 -52.37 3.20
N PHE A 612 -3.52 -51.31 4.01
CA PHE A 612 -2.79 -51.31 5.28
C PHE A 612 -3.63 -50.72 6.41
N THR A 613 -3.65 -51.35 7.58
CA THR A 613 -4.26 -50.81 8.80
C THR A 613 -3.19 -50.15 9.66
N ILE A 614 -3.43 -48.91 10.07
CA ILE A 614 -2.59 -48.21 11.04
C ILE A 614 -3.25 -48.22 12.43
N LYS A 615 -2.51 -48.55 13.49
CA LYS A 615 -3.05 -48.69 14.85
C LYS A 615 -2.08 -48.16 15.92
N ASN A 616 -2.59 -47.36 16.84
CA ASN A 616 -1.94 -47.05 18.11
C ASN A 616 -2.31 -48.12 19.16
N GLN A 617 -1.36 -48.52 20.01
CA GLN A 617 -1.62 -49.46 21.11
C GLN A 617 -2.16 -48.78 22.38
N VAL A 618 -2.08 -47.45 22.47
CA VAL A 618 -2.82 -46.63 23.42
C VAL A 618 -4.24 -46.40 22.88
N ASN A 619 -5.26 -46.75 23.66
CA ASN A 619 -6.65 -46.60 23.26
C ASN A 619 -7.07 -45.11 23.24
N GLY A 620 -7.67 -44.67 22.13
CA GLY A 620 -8.27 -43.34 21.98
C GLY A 620 -7.38 -42.30 21.31
N GLU A 621 -6.08 -42.57 21.16
CA GLU A 621 -5.17 -41.74 20.39
C GLU A 621 -5.27 -42.01 18.88
N LYS A 622 -4.94 -41.00 18.07
CA LYS A 622 -4.66 -41.20 16.64
C LYS A 622 -3.41 -42.06 16.46
N ALA A 623 -3.29 -42.68 15.28
CA ALA A 623 -2.07 -43.35 14.85
C ALA A 623 -1.39 -42.50 13.76
N LYS A 624 -0.06 -42.39 13.81
CA LYS A 624 0.70 -41.42 13.00
C LYS A 624 1.59 -42.14 11.99
N LEU A 625 1.56 -41.66 10.76
CA LEU A 625 2.23 -42.26 9.62
C LEU A 625 3.34 -41.32 9.13
N LEU A 626 4.54 -41.85 8.91
CA LEU A 626 5.64 -41.14 8.25
C LEU A 626 5.84 -41.69 6.83
N VAL A 627 5.87 -40.80 5.85
CA VAL A 627 6.11 -41.10 4.43
C VAL A 627 7.35 -40.36 3.95
N ASN A 628 8.31 -41.09 3.37
CA ASN A 628 9.58 -40.54 2.86
C ASN A 628 9.86 -41.04 1.44
N ILE A 629 10.45 -40.21 0.58
CA ILE A 629 10.96 -40.67 -0.72
C ILE A 629 12.19 -41.55 -0.51
N LYS A 630 12.12 -42.80 -0.99
CA LYS A 630 13.21 -43.79 -0.89
C LYS A 630 14.11 -43.76 -2.12
N SER A 631 13.51 -43.53 -3.29
CA SER A 631 14.20 -43.25 -4.55
C SER A 631 13.22 -42.70 -5.57
N ASN A 632 13.59 -41.64 -6.29
CA ASN A 632 12.88 -41.19 -7.49
C ASN A 632 13.82 -41.32 -8.70
N THR A 633 13.34 -41.98 -9.76
CA THR A 633 13.96 -41.98 -11.09
C THR A 633 12.96 -41.57 -12.17
N SER A 634 11.86 -40.91 -11.78
CA SER A 634 10.90 -40.34 -12.72
C SER A 634 11.54 -39.23 -13.55
N GLN A 635 11.01 -39.01 -14.75
CA GLN A 635 11.29 -37.82 -15.58
C GLN A 635 10.09 -36.87 -15.58
N GLU A 636 9.11 -37.14 -14.73
CA GLU A 636 7.86 -36.42 -14.55
C GLU A 636 7.75 -35.98 -13.08
N VAL A 637 7.22 -34.77 -12.85
CA VAL A 637 6.77 -34.37 -11.50
C VAL A 637 5.51 -35.16 -11.19
N ASN A 638 5.49 -35.86 -10.06
CA ASN A 638 4.38 -36.76 -9.70
C ASN A 638 3.78 -36.35 -8.36
N GLU A 639 2.48 -36.19 -8.29
CA GLU A 639 1.76 -35.96 -7.03
C GLU A 639 1.40 -37.30 -6.39
N LEU A 640 1.80 -37.50 -5.13
CA LEU A 640 1.51 -38.68 -4.32
C LEU A 640 0.43 -38.33 -3.30
N GLY A 641 -0.55 -39.22 -3.12
CA GLY A 641 -1.56 -39.08 -2.07
C GLY A 641 -2.01 -40.39 -1.44
N VAL A 642 -2.83 -40.26 -0.41
CA VAL A 642 -3.41 -41.35 0.39
C VAL A 642 -4.92 -41.13 0.55
N PHE A 643 -5.69 -42.21 0.67
CA PHE A 643 -7.13 -42.13 0.97
C PHE A 643 -7.57 -43.28 1.89
N VAL A 644 -8.66 -43.05 2.62
CA VAL A 644 -9.23 -44.02 3.56
C VAL A 644 -10.30 -44.89 2.88
N VAL A 645 -10.14 -46.21 2.99
CA VAL A 645 -11.08 -47.23 2.50
C VAL A 645 -11.94 -47.79 3.63
N ASP A 646 -13.17 -48.19 3.31
CA ASP A 646 -14.17 -48.61 4.31
C ASP A 646 -13.90 -50.01 4.88
N ASP A 647 -13.16 -50.86 4.16
CA ASP A 647 -12.96 -52.27 4.52
C ASP A 647 -11.60 -52.85 4.07
N ALA A 648 -11.36 -54.10 4.51
CA ALA A 648 -10.16 -54.89 4.23
C ALA A 648 -9.95 -55.24 2.74
N GLU A 649 -11.01 -55.16 1.92
CA GLU A 649 -10.94 -55.37 0.47
C GLU A 649 -10.77 -54.06 -0.31
N GLY A 650 -10.59 -52.93 0.39
CA GLY A 650 -10.27 -51.64 -0.20
C GLY A 650 -11.47 -50.91 -0.81
N ARG A 651 -12.70 -51.21 -0.41
CA ARG A 651 -13.89 -50.58 -1.00
C ARG A 651 -14.10 -49.15 -0.52
N ILE A 652 -14.83 -48.37 -1.33
CA ILE A 652 -15.24 -47.00 -1.02
C ILE A 652 -16.73 -46.84 -1.35
N ASN A 653 -17.56 -46.50 -0.36
CA ASN A 653 -19.03 -46.53 -0.44
C ASN A 653 -19.56 -47.87 -1.01
N GLY A 654 -18.88 -48.98 -0.70
CA GLY A 654 -19.16 -50.32 -1.24
C GLY A 654 -18.66 -50.59 -2.68
N VAL A 655 -18.08 -49.59 -3.36
CA VAL A 655 -17.47 -49.72 -4.69
C VAL A 655 -16.10 -50.37 -4.56
N ALA A 656 -15.85 -51.46 -5.28
CA ALA A 656 -14.59 -52.20 -5.23
C ALA A 656 -13.49 -51.58 -6.13
N PRO A 657 -12.20 -51.77 -5.76
CA PRO A 657 -11.07 -51.36 -6.59
C PRO A 657 -11.19 -51.81 -8.06
N GLY A 658 -10.95 -50.88 -9.00
CA GLY A 658 -11.05 -51.15 -10.44
C GLY A 658 -12.46 -51.05 -11.04
N ALA A 659 -13.50 -50.74 -10.25
CA ALA A 659 -14.79 -50.34 -10.79
C ALA A 659 -14.73 -48.93 -11.41
N ALA A 660 -15.63 -48.63 -12.36
CA ALA A 660 -15.55 -47.46 -13.24
C ALA A 660 -15.53 -46.09 -12.51
N ASN A 661 -16.16 -45.98 -11.34
CA ASN A 661 -16.19 -44.78 -10.50
C ASN A 661 -15.31 -44.88 -9.24
N TYR A 662 -14.47 -45.91 -9.12
CA TYR A 662 -13.62 -46.10 -7.94
C TYR A 662 -12.59 -44.98 -7.78
N THR A 663 -11.95 -44.56 -8.87
CA THR A 663 -10.90 -43.52 -8.83
C THR A 663 -11.45 -42.17 -8.40
N GLU A 664 -12.63 -41.79 -8.90
CA GLU A 664 -13.34 -40.57 -8.50
C GLU A 664 -13.63 -40.56 -6.99
N LEU A 665 -14.20 -41.66 -6.47
CA LEU A 665 -14.49 -41.83 -5.05
C LEU A 665 -13.23 -41.90 -4.16
N ALA A 666 -12.09 -42.36 -4.70
CA ALA A 666 -10.82 -42.36 -4.00
C ALA A 666 -10.22 -40.94 -3.89
N LEU A 667 -10.22 -40.17 -4.98
CA LEU A 667 -9.73 -38.79 -4.98
C LEU A 667 -10.63 -37.85 -4.16
N GLN A 668 -11.96 -38.06 -4.17
CA GLN A 668 -12.91 -37.33 -3.29
C GLN A 668 -12.73 -37.63 -1.78
N ARG A 669 -11.87 -38.58 -1.42
CA ARG A 669 -11.49 -38.92 -0.02
C ARG A 669 -9.97 -38.82 0.20
N ALA A 670 -9.25 -38.21 -0.73
CA ALA A 670 -7.80 -38.18 -0.69
C ALA A 670 -7.25 -37.08 0.22
N THR A 671 -5.96 -37.22 0.53
CA THR A 671 -5.11 -36.18 1.08
C THR A 671 -3.80 -36.24 0.31
N VAL A 672 -3.37 -35.11 -0.26
CA VAL A 672 -2.08 -35.04 -0.95
C VAL A 672 -0.97 -35.15 0.09
N LEU A 673 0.02 -36.00 -0.18
CA LEU A 673 1.17 -36.22 0.70
C LEU A 673 2.34 -35.33 0.30
N LEU A 674 2.74 -35.38 -0.97
CA LEU A 674 3.88 -34.68 -1.53
C LEU A 674 3.88 -34.73 -3.06
N SER A 675 4.66 -33.85 -3.67
CA SER A 675 5.03 -33.88 -5.09
C SER A 675 6.51 -34.27 -5.21
N SER A 676 6.80 -35.34 -5.95
CA SER A 676 8.18 -35.76 -6.23
C SER A 676 8.68 -35.06 -7.49
N LEU A 677 9.70 -34.19 -7.39
CA LEU A 677 10.27 -33.51 -8.56
C LEU A 677 11.18 -34.42 -9.40
N ALA A 678 11.26 -34.15 -10.70
CA ALA A 678 12.07 -34.90 -11.66
C ALA A 678 13.49 -34.33 -11.85
N LYS A 679 13.58 -33.01 -11.99
CA LYS A 679 14.82 -32.23 -11.84
C LYS A 679 14.94 -31.79 -10.36
N LEU A 680 16.16 -31.58 -9.88
CA LEU A 680 16.44 -31.24 -8.48
C LEU A 680 17.56 -30.19 -8.45
N PRO A 681 17.36 -29.04 -7.80
CA PRO A 681 18.33 -27.94 -7.85
C PRO A 681 19.58 -28.29 -7.03
N ASN A 682 20.68 -27.63 -7.33
CA ASN A 682 21.97 -27.90 -6.70
C ASN A 682 21.89 -27.85 -5.15
N GLY A 683 22.53 -28.85 -4.52
CA GLY A 683 22.53 -29.02 -3.06
C GLY A 683 21.24 -29.57 -2.44
N PHE A 684 20.14 -29.72 -3.18
CA PHE A 684 18.88 -30.23 -2.64
C PHE A 684 18.85 -31.77 -2.62
N ASN A 685 18.32 -32.36 -1.54
CA ASN A 685 18.25 -33.81 -1.35
C ASN A 685 16.79 -34.27 -1.13
N PRO A 686 16.22 -35.12 -2.01
CA PRO A 686 14.82 -35.52 -1.90
C PRO A 686 14.53 -36.47 -0.73
N THR A 687 15.53 -37.04 -0.05
CA THR A 687 15.28 -37.81 1.18
C THR A 687 15.09 -36.92 2.41
N ASP A 688 15.30 -35.60 2.28
CA ASP A 688 14.92 -34.62 3.31
C ASP A 688 13.43 -34.26 3.25
N LEU A 689 12.71 -34.70 2.20
CA LEU A 689 11.27 -34.50 2.05
C LEU A 689 10.51 -35.59 2.80
N THR A 690 9.76 -35.16 3.82
CA THR A 690 8.98 -36.02 4.70
C THR A 690 7.54 -35.52 4.79
N SER A 691 6.58 -36.44 4.77
CA SER A 691 5.16 -36.14 5.01
C SER A 691 4.66 -37.00 6.17
N LEU A 692 4.22 -36.36 7.25
CA LEU A 692 3.76 -37.00 8.48
C LEU A 692 2.30 -36.64 8.73
N LEU A 693 1.42 -37.64 8.63
CA LEU A 693 -0.03 -37.47 8.75
C LEU A 693 -0.58 -38.30 9.92
N GLU A 694 -1.67 -37.80 10.52
CA GLU A 694 -2.39 -38.52 11.57
C GLU A 694 -3.70 -39.12 11.04
N PHE A 695 -3.96 -40.37 11.39
CA PHE A 695 -5.20 -41.07 11.07
C PHE A 695 -5.89 -41.54 12.34
N ASN A 696 -7.21 -41.75 12.27
CA ASN A 696 -7.92 -42.45 13.35
C ASN A 696 -7.33 -43.85 13.51
N SER A 697 -7.12 -44.31 14.75
CA SER A 697 -6.61 -45.67 14.96
C SER A 697 -7.55 -46.70 14.34
N GLU A 698 -6.98 -47.73 13.72
CA GLU A 698 -7.67 -48.75 12.90
C GLU A 698 -8.20 -48.25 11.54
N SER A 699 -7.76 -47.06 11.06
CA SER A 699 -7.99 -46.66 9.65
C SER A 699 -7.32 -47.60 8.66
N ASN A 700 -8.03 -47.92 7.58
CA ASN A 700 -7.48 -48.67 6.45
C ASN A 700 -7.08 -47.70 5.32
N LEU A 701 -5.84 -47.80 4.86
CA LEU A 701 -5.22 -46.85 3.93
C LEU A 701 -4.85 -47.53 2.60
N ARG A 702 -4.98 -46.78 1.51
CA ARG A 702 -4.42 -47.07 0.17
C ARG A 702 -3.81 -45.79 -0.41
N PHE A 703 -2.90 -45.94 -1.37
CA PHE A 703 -2.10 -44.84 -1.90
C PHE A 703 -2.22 -44.75 -3.43
N TYR A 704 -1.99 -43.55 -3.97
CA TYR A 704 -2.02 -43.30 -5.40
C TYR A 704 -0.92 -42.30 -5.81
N LEU A 705 -0.60 -42.30 -7.10
CA LEU A 705 0.29 -41.36 -7.75
C LEU A 705 -0.37 -40.82 -9.02
N ILE A 706 -0.19 -39.53 -9.31
CA ILE A 706 -0.62 -38.87 -10.55
C ILE A 706 0.63 -38.35 -11.26
N PRO A 707 1.06 -38.95 -12.38
CA PRO A 707 2.21 -38.48 -13.16
C PRO A 707 1.87 -37.19 -13.94
N SER A 708 2.79 -36.23 -13.93
CA SER A 708 2.72 -34.94 -14.63
C SER A 708 1.45 -34.11 -14.37
N SER A 709 0.72 -34.36 -13.27
CA SER A 709 -0.56 -33.73 -12.96
C SER A 709 -0.96 -33.90 -11.49
N THR A 710 -2.11 -33.35 -11.10
CA THR A 710 -2.57 -33.14 -9.71
C THR A 710 -3.92 -33.78 -9.45
N THR A 711 -4.25 -34.01 -8.17
CA THR A 711 -5.56 -34.50 -7.73
C THR A 711 -6.68 -33.55 -8.16
N GLN A 712 -6.46 -32.25 -7.99
CA GLN A 712 -7.39 -31.20 -8.42
C GLN A 712 -7.54 -31.15 -9.95
N ALA A 713 -6.47 -31.36 -10.72
CA ALA A 713 -6.52 -31.43 -12.18
C ALA A 713 -7.27 -32.67 -12.69
N VAL A 714 -7.24 -33.79 -11.96
CA VAL A 714 -8.08 -34.96 -12.27
C VAL A 714 -9.54 -34.71 -11.88
N LEU A 715 -9.82 -34.20 -10.68
CA LEU A 715 -11.18 -33.93 -10.20
C LEU A 715 -11.90 -32.85 -11.01
N SER A 716 -11.19 -31.80 -11.46
CA SER A 716 -11.71 -30.77 -12.38
C SER A 716 -11.81 -31.23 -13.85
N GLY A 717 -11.38 -32.46 -14.18
CA GLY A 717 -11.48 -33.03 -15.52
C GLY A 717 -10.44 -32.53 -16.52
N GLN A 718 -9.43 -31.77 -16.10
CA GLN A 718 -8.27 -31.41 -16.95
C GLN A 718 -7.41 -32.63 -17.28
N THR A 719 -7.36 -33.61 -16.37
CA THR A 719 -6.62 -34.88 -16.51
C THR A 719 -7.57 -36.07 -16.37
N SER A 720 -7.37 -37.11 -17.19
CA SER A 720 -8.18 -38.33 -17.14
C SER A 720 -7.93 -39.11 -15.84
N PHE A 721 -8.99 -39.61 -15.20
CA PHE A 721 -8.92 -40.60 -14.12
C PHE A 721 -8.09 -41.85 -14.48
N SER A 722 -7.86 -42.13 -15.76
CA SER A 722 -6.98 -43.22 -16.22
C SER A 722 -5.48 -42.98 -16.02
N GLN A 723 -5.06 -41.76 -15.64
CA GLN A 723 -3.66 -41.46 -15.28
C GLN A 723 -3.34 -41.77 -13.81
N VAL A 724 -4.35 -41.99 -12.98
CA VAL A 724 -4.15 -42.27 -11.54
C VAL A 724 -3.62 -43.69 -11.36
N LEU A 725 -2.38 -43.79 -10.86
CA LEU A 725 -1.71 -45.05 -10.58
C LEU A 725 -1.93 -45.43 -9.12
N PHE A 726 -2.64 -46.53 -8.85
CA PHE A 726 -2.73 -47.08 -7.49
C PHE A 726 -1.48 -47.88 -7.11
N SER A 727 -1.20 -47.95 -5.82
CA SER A 727 0.00 -48.57 -5.26
C SER A 727 0.19 -50.05 -5.58
N SER A 728 1.44 -50.48 -5.67
CA SER A 728 1.83 -51.88 -5.60
C SER A 728 2.86 -52.08 -4.49
N ASP A 729 2.63 -53.08 -3.62
CA ASP A 729 3.58 -53.44 -2.56
C ASP A 729 4.76 -54.25 -3.13
N THR A 730 5.95 -53.99 -2.59
CA THR A 730 7.19 -54.67 -2.99
C THR A 730 8.01 -55.24 -1.85
N ASN A 731 7.83 -54.79 -0.59
CA ASN A 731 8.50 -55.35 0.61
C ASN A 731 7.88 -54.80 1.90
N VAL A 732 7.82 -55.67 2.93
CA VAL A 732 7.45 -55.36 4.32
C VAL A 732 8.62 -55.76 5.23
N ASP A 733 8.92 -54.95 6.25
CA ASP A 733 9.87 -55.27 7.32
C ASP A 733 9.28 -54.98 8.71
N ASP A 734 10.04 -55.24 9.78
CA ASP A 734 9.59 -55.10 11.18
C ASP A 734 9.27 -53.64 11.61
N LYS A 735 9.41 -52.64 10.71
CA LYS A 735 9.17 -51.21 10.98
C LYS A 735 8.23 -50.54 9.97
N GLY A 736 8.11 -51.07 8.76
CA GLY A 736 7.23 -50.48 7.74
C GLY A 736 7.18 -51.25 6.43
N PHE A 737 6.83 -50.55 5.35
CA PHE A 737 6.75 -51.11 4.00
C PHE A 737 7.28 -50.14 2.93
N SER A 738 7.45 -50.63 1.71
CA SER A 738 7.89 -49.83 0.56
C SER A 738 6.95 -50.01 -0.65
N LEU A 739 6.27 -48.94 -1.03
CA LEU A 739 5.40 -48.90 -2.21
C LEU A 739 6.18 -48.49 -3.45
N ASN A 740 5.85 -49.11 -4.58
CA ASN A 740 6.44 -48.80 -5.88
C ASN A 740 5.36 -48.32 -6.86
N PHE A 741 5.59 -47.13 -7.41
CA PHE A 741 4.82 -46.49 -8.48
C PHE A 741 5.69 -46.34 -9.74
N GLN A 742 6.15 -47.47 -10.27
CA GLN A 742 7.06 -47.62 -11.41
C GLN A 742 8.46 -47.01 -11.19
N ASN A 743 8.56 -45.68 -11.22
CA ASN A 743 9.80 -44.91 -11.14
C ASN A 743 9.97 -44.16 -9.81
N LEU A 744 8.91 -44.07 -9.00
CA LEU A 744 8.96 -43.55 -7.63
C LEU A 744 8.78 -44.69 -6.63
N VAL A 745 9.67 -44.76 -5.63
CA VAL A 745 9.56 -45.67 -4.48
C VAL A 745 9.52 -44.83 -3.21
N VAL A 746 8.51 -45.07 -2.37
CA VAL A 746 8.33 -44.41 -1.07
C VAL A 746 8.40 -45.43 0.06
N LYS A 747 8.95 -45.00 1.19
CA LYS A 747 8.97 -45.77 2.44
C LYS A 747 7.87 -45.23 3.36
N ILE A 748 7.12 -46.13 3.98
CA ILE A 748 5.99 -45.81 4.84
C ILE A 748 6.14 -46.56 6.17
N GLU A 749 6.09 -45.83 7.28
CA GLU A 749 6.34 -46.33 8.64
C GLU A 749 5.29 -45.79 9.61
N ALA A 750 4.98 -46.55 10.67
CA ALA A 750 4.31 -46.00 11.84
C ALA A 750 5.34 -45.26 12.70
N THR A 751 4.94 -44.13 13.28
CA THR A 751 5.82 -43.31 14.11
C THR A 751 5.08 -42.79 15.35
N ASP A 752 5.82 -42.54 16.42
CA ASP A 752 5.29 -41.83 17.60
C ASP A 752 5.45 -40.31 17.45
N GLN A 753 6.22 -39.84 16.46
CA GLN A 753 6.50 -38.42 16.16
C GLN A 753 5.23 -37.64 15.80
N ASN A 754 5.16 -36.38 16.24
CA ASN A 754 4.06 -35.46 15.91
C ASN A 754 4.26 -34.80 14.53
N PRO A 755 3.19 -34.38 13.83
CA PRO A 755 3.29 -33.54 12.63
C PRO A 755 4.09 -32.24 12.89
N PRO A 756 4.78 -31.69 11.87
CA PRO A 756 5.44 -30.40 11.98
C PRO A 756 4.47 -29.25 12.30
N LEU A 757 4.96 -28.25 13.03
CA LEU A 757 4.25 -26.98 13.22
C LEU A 757 3.96 -26.34 11.86
N GLY A 758 2.77 -25.77 11.66
CA GLY A 758 2.36 -25.16 10.39
C GLY A 758 1.66 -26.09 9.38
N SER A 759 1.76 -27.42 9.51
CA SER A 759 1.31 -28.34 8.47
C SER A 759 -0.18 -28.73 8.50
N GLY A 760 -1.02 -28.03 9.28
CA GLY A 760 -2.40 -28.45 9.58
C GLY A 760 -3.38 -28.42 8.40
N LEU A 761 -3.08 -27.67 7.34
CA LEU A 761 -3.89 -27.58 6.12
C LEU A 761 -3.32 -28.37 4.93
N GLN A 762 -2.02 -28.69 4.98
CA GLN A 762 -1.30 -29.25 3.84
C GLN A 762 -1.86 -30.62 3.47
N GLY A 763 -2.26 -30.77 2.21
CA GLY A 763 -2.92 -31.97 1.69
C GLY A 763 -4.42 -31.81 1.41
N LYS A 764 -5.02 -30.67 1.74
CA LYS A 764 -6.33 -30.20 1.22
C LYS A 764 -6.16 -29.58 -0.19
N ASP A 765 -7.28 -29.25 -0.84
CA ASP A 765 -7.31 -28.52 -2.12
C ASP A 765 -6.69 -27.10 -2.00
N GLU A 766 -5.81 -26.73 -2.92
CA GLU A 766 -5.10 -25.42 -3.00
C GLU A 766 -4.43 -24.99 -1.68
N ALA A 767 -3.96 -25.98 -0.89
CA ALA A 767 -3.53 -25.82 0.50
C ALA A 767 -2.01 -25.91 0.72
N GLU A 768 -1.23 -25.43 -0.24
CA GLU A 768 0.18 -25.07 -0.09
C GLU A 768 0.33 -23.87 0.88
N LEU A 769 0.06 -24.12 2.17
CA LEU A 769 -0.19 -23.12 3.21
C LEU A 769 0.56 -23.45 4.50
N ILE A 770 0.82 -22.44 5.32
CA ILE A 770 1.31 -22.57 6.70
C ILE A 770 0.17 -22.13 7.64
N ASP A 771 -0.37 -23.06 8.42
CA ASP A 771 -1.46 -22.81 9.38
C ASP A 771 -0.93 -22.71 10.82
N LEU A 772 -1.02 -21.51 11.39
CA LEU A 772 -0.60 -21.18 12.75
C LEU A 772 -1.78 -20.64 13.59
N ARG A 773 -3.03 -20.90 13.19
CA ARG A 773 -4.24 -20.43 13.91
C ARG A 773 -4.32 -20.92 15.36
N ASP A 774 -3.92 -22.16 15.61
CA ASP A 774 -3.88 -22.76 16.95
C ASP A 774 -2.64 -22.34 17.78
N VAL A 775 -1.74 -21.53 17.22
CA VAL A 775 -0.49 -21.11 17.87
C VAL A 775 -0.68 -19.73 18.50
N THR A 776 -0.33 -19.60 19.78
CA THR A 776 -0.52 -18.37 20.58
C THR A 776 0.77 -17.59 20.85
N GLN A 777 1.92 -18.09 20.37
CA GLN A 777 3.25 -17.53 20.58
C GLN A 777 3.93 -17.27 19.23
N LEU A 778 4.88 -16.33 19.19
CA LEU A 778 5.65 -16.03 17.97
C LEU A 778 6.33 -17.29 17.43
N VAL A 779 6.32 -17.47 16.10
CA VAL A 779 6.90 -18.65 15.46
C VAL A 779 8.15 -18.26 14.68
N LYS A 780 9.29 -18.78 15.12
CA LYS A 780 10.58 -18.67 14.41
C LYS A 780 10.57 -19.62 13.22
N ALA A 781 10.95 -19.09 12.06
CA ALA A 781 11.03 -19.81 10.81
C ALA A 781 12.47 -19.79 10.27
N GLU A 782 13.04 -20.97 10.04
CA GLU A 782 14.27 -21.15 9.28
C GLU A 782 13.91 -21.65 7.87
N PHE A 783 14.28 -20.87 6.86
CA PHE A 783 14.01 -21.11 5.44
C PHE A 783 15.26 -21.65 4.77
N VAL A 784 15.23 -22.91 4.32
CA VAL A 784 16.27 -23.47 3.44
C VAL A 784 15.80 -23.30 2.00
N VAL A 785 16.50 -22.46 1.26
CA VAL A 785 16.13 -21.99 -0.08
C VAL A 785 17.14 -22.50 -1.11
N HIS A 786 16.64 -23.11 -2.20
CA HIS A 786 17.41 -23.50 -3.39
C HIS A 786 16.80 -22.84 -4.63
N ARG A 787 17.58 -22.61 -5.69
CA ARG A 787 17.09 -21.99 -6.95
C ARG A 787 17.81 -22.53 -8.18
N GLU A 788 17.07 -22.95 -9.20
CA GLU A 788 17.60 -23.30 -10.53
C GLU A 788 17.03 -22.40 -11.66
N ALA A 789 16.23 -21.38 -11.32
CA ALA A 789 15.61 -20.43 -12.26
C ALA A 789 16.56 -19.56 -13.08
N ALA A 790 16.19 -19.34 -14.34
CA ALA A 790 16.77 -18.31 -15.20
C ALA A 790 16.50 -16.89 -14.67
N PHE A 791 15.28 -16.62 -14.19
CA PHE A 791 14.88 -15.30 -13.69
C PHE A 791 15.28 -15.10 -12.21
N ASN A 792 15.57 -13.85 -11.84
CA ASN A 792 15.96 -13.48 -10.47
C ASN A 792 14.72 -13.35 -9.58
N ASN A 793 14.17 -14.49 -9.20
CA ASN A 793 12.90 -14.57 -8.50
C ASN A 793 13.02 -14.20 -7.02
N PHE A 794 11.93 -13.68 -6.50
CA PHE A 794 11.72 -13.38 -5.10
C PHE A 794 10.56 -14.24 -4.61
N VAL A 795 10.71 -14.95 -3.50
CA VAL A 795 9.62 -15.62 -2.80
C VAL A 795 9.38 -14.96 -1.46
N GLY A 796 8.12 -14.86 -1.06
CA GLY A 796 7.72 -14.39 0.25
C GLY A 796 6.45 -15.09 0.72
N PHE A 797 5.91 -14.63 1.84
CA PHE A 797 4.64 -15.08 2.39
C PHE A 797 3.75 -13.89 2.73
N TYR A 798 2.43 -14.02 2.61
CA TYR A 798 1.44 -13.04 3.06
C TYR A 798 0.38 -13.69 3.95
N GLN A 799 -0.28 -12.88 4.77
CA GLN A 799 -1.32 -13.35 5.69
C GLN A 799 -2.70 -13.36 5.03
N VAL A 800 -3.49 -14.40 5.33
CA VAL A 800 -4.92 -14.50 4.96
C VAL A 800 -5.79 -14.82 6.18
N THR A 801 -7.06 -14.41 6.11
CA THR A 801 -8.04 -14.58 7.19
C THR A 801 -8.61 -15.99 7.29
N ASP A 802 -8.62 -16.73 6.18
CA ASP A 802 -9.27 -18.03 6.08
C ASP A 802 -8.62 -18.96 5.04
N GLU A 803 -9.13 -20.18 4.96
CA GLU A 803 -8.66 -21.23 4.04
C GLU A 803 -9.03 -20.93 2.57
N ASN A 804 -9.82 -19.89 2.31
CA ASN A 804 -10.21 -19.43 0.96
C ASN A 804 -9.31 -18.30 0.44
N GLY A 805 -8.27 -17.92 1.19
CA GLY A 805 -7.29 -16.91 0.77
C GLY A 805 -7.75 -15.46 0.88
N GLY A 806 -8.77 -15.16 1.69
CA GLY A 806 -9.25 -13.79 1.89
C GLY A 806 -8.21 -12.90 2.59
N ILE A 807 -7.99 -11.67 2.10
CA ILE A 807 -7.02 -10.72 2.64
C ILE A 807 -7.74 -9.59 3.37
N ASP A 808 -7.43 -9.41 4.66
CA ASP A 808 -7.78 -8.23 5.45
C ASP A 808 -6.78 -7.11 5.16
N THR A 809 -7.26 -5.91 4.79
CA THR A 809 -6.42 -4.74 4.50
C THR A 809 -6.56 -3.61 5.52
N ASN A 810 -7.43 -3.78 6.53
CA ASN A 810 -7.78 -2.73 7.51
C ASN A 810 -7.55 -3.15 8.98
N GLY A 811 -7.47 -4.45 9.27
CA GLY A 811 -7.19 -5.03 10.58
C GLY A 811 -8.41 -5.41 11.42
N ASP A 812 -9.62 -5.45 10.85
CA ASP A 812 -10.85 -5.83 11.58
C ASP A 812 -11.14 -7.35 11.66
N GLY A 813 -10.25 -8.17 11.08
CA GLY A 813 -10.33 -9.63 11.08
C GLY A 813 -11.22 -10.22 9.98
N LYS A 814 -11.56 -9.46 8.93
CA LYS A 814 -12.34 -9.93 7.77
C LYS A 814 -11.62 -9.66 6.46
N ALA A 815 -11.90 -10.49 5.47
CA ALA A 815 -11.38 -10.29 4.13
C ALA A 815 -12.05 -9.09 3.44
N ASP A 816 -11.26 -8.06 3.12
CA ASP A 816 -11.63 -6.97 2.22
C ASP A 816 -11.51 -7.41 0.75
N VAL A 817 -10.47 -8.18 0.44
CA VAL A 817 -10.15 -8.62 -0.92
C VAL A 817 -10.14 -10.14 -0.99
N LEU A 818 -10.92 -10.71 -1.92
CA LEU A 818 -11.04 -12.15 -2.12
C LEU A 818 -10.21 -12.63 -3.32
N VAL A 819 -9.80 -13.90 -3.30
CA VAL A 819 -9.08 -14.56 -4.39
C VAL A 819 -9.73 -14.29 -5.75
N GLY A 820 -8.94 -13.80 -6.70
CA GLY A 820 -9.38 -13.48 -8.07
C GLY A 820 -10.09 -12.14 -8.25
N GLN A 821 -10.22 -11.32 -7.21
CA GLN A 821 -10.67 -9.91 -7.36
C GLN A 821 -9.55 -9.00 -7.89
N ALA A 822 -9.93 -7.90 -8.54
CA ALA A 822 -9.00 -6.87 -8.95
C ALA A 822 -8.31 -6.25 -7.72
N GLY A 823 -6.98 -6.13 -7.75
CA GLY A 823 -6.17 -5.65 -6.63
C GLY A 823 -5.69 -6.74 -5.66
N TYR A 824 -6.05 -8.02 -5.85
CA TYR A 824 -5.59 -9.11 -4.98
C TYR A 824 -4.06 -9.18 -4.87
N THR A 825 -3.33 -9.10 -5.99
CA THR A 825 -1.87 -9.04 -6.01
C THR A 825 -1.33 -7.88 -5.20
N GLN A 826 -1.92 -6.69 -5.33
CA GLN A 826 -1.49 -5.49 -4.59
C GLN A 826 -1.66 -5.69 -3.08
N ALA A 827 -2.81 -6.22 -2.66
CA ALA A 827 -3.11 -6.51 -1.27
C ALA A 827 -2.14 -7.57 -0.70
N ALA A 828 -1.87 -8.65 -1.44
CA ALA A 828 -0.96 -9.71 -1.02
C ALA A 828 0.49 -9.21 -0.85
N ILE A 829 1.02 -8.42 -1.79
CA ILE A 829 2.40 -7.91 -1.72
C ILE A 829 2.54 -6.78 -0.68
N SER A 830 1.48 -6.02 -0.43
CA SER A 830 1.42 -5.02 0.65
C SER A 830 1.39 -5.69 2.04
N ASN A 831 0.55 -6.72 2.22
CA ASN A 831 0.40 -7.49 3.46
C ASN A 831 1.37 -8.68 3.56
N ARG A 832 2.52 -8.62 2.88
CA ARG A 832 3.56 -9.64 3.01
C ARG A 832 4.22 -9.57 4.39
N VAL A 833 4.71 -10.70 4.88
CA VAL A 833 5.45 -10.77 6.15
C VAL A 833 6.84 -10.14 5.96
N ALA A 834 7.00 -8.92 6.47
CA ALA A 834 8.24 -8.15 6.33
C ALA A 834 9.46 -8.89 6.90
N GLY A 835 10.57 -8.90 6.16
CA GLY A 835 11.79 -9.61 6.52
C GLY A 835 11.82 -11.09 6.11
N ILE A 836 10.75 -11.62 5.49
CA ILE A 836 10.75 -12.95 4.85
C ILE A 836 10.96 -12.78 3.34
N ASP A 837 12.12 -12.22 3.00
CA ASP A 837 12.52 -11.81 1.66
C ASP A 837 13.43 -12.88 1.03
N LEU A 838 12.84 -13.95 0.47
CA LEU A 838 13.57 -15.15 0.06
C LEU A 838 14.03 -15.07 -1.41
N SER A 839 15.28 -14.62 -1.61
CA SER A 839 15.92 -14.63 -2.94
C SER A 839 17.39 -15.05 -2.85
N VAL A 840 17.84 -15.82 -3.85
CA VAL A 840 19.23 -16.31 -3.97
C VAL A 840 19.69 -16.25 -5.44
N PRO A 841 21.01 -16.27 -5.73
CA PRO A 841 21.52 -16.42 -7.09
C PRO A 841 21.11 -17.75 -7.75
N ASN A 842 21.13 -17.83 -9.09
CA ASN A 842 20.90 -19.09 -9.80
C ASN A 842 21.95 -20.15 -9.40
N GLN A 843 21.51 -21.40 -9.23
CA GLN A 843 22.27 -22.54 -8.66
C GLN A 843 22.77 -22.29 -7.23
N GLY A 844 22.16 -21.32 -6.54
CA GLY A 844 22.46 -20.94 -5.17
C GLY A 844 21.65 -21.72 -4.14
N THR A 845 22.15 -21.70 -2.90
CA THR A 845 21.46 -22.21 -1.72
C THR A 845 21.71 -21.26 -0.55
N ALA A 846 20.69 -21.00 0.27
CA ALA A 846 20.83 -20.21 1.49
C ALA A 846 19.96 -20.77 2.62
N THR A 847 20.40 -20.53 3.86
CA THR A 847 19.55 -20.63 5.05
C THR A 847 19.26 -19.22 5.52
N LEU A 848 17.99 -18.83 5.50
CA LEU A 848 17.48 -17.52 5.92
C LEU A 848 16.58 -17.70 7.14
N THR A 849 16.33 -16.64 7.92
CA THR A 849 15.44 -16.71 9.09
C THR A 849 14.44 -15.56 9.09
N GLY A 850 13.24 -15.85 9.60
CA GLY A 850 12.15 -14.89 9.77
C GLY A 850 11.23 -15.29 10.91
N ASN A 851 10.15 -14.53 11.13
CA ASN A 851 9.16 -14.84 12.16
C ASN A 851 7.75 -14.72 11.58
N PHE A 852 6.91 -15.72 11.82
CA PHE A 852 5.47 -15.66 11.59
C PHE A 852 4.75 -15.26 12.87
N GLN A 853 3.68 -14.47 12.72
CA GLN A 853 2.80 -14.11 13.84
C GLN A 853 1.89 -15.30 14.23
N PRO A 854 1.53 -15.43 15.52
CA PRO A 854 0.54 -16.39 15.97
C PRO A 854 -0.86 -16.12 15.40
N GLY A 855 -1.73 -17.13 15.40
CA GLY A 855 -3.16 -16.98 15.14
C GLY A 855 -3.57 -16.82 13.67
N ALA A 856 -2.66 -17.06 12.72
CA ALA A 856 -2.85 -16.71 11.30
C ALA A 856 -2.54 -17.87 10.32
N ILE A 857 -3.04 -17.76 9.09
CA ILE A 857 -2.63 -18.58 7.94
C ILE A 857 -1.69 -17.74 7.06
N PHE A 858 -0.60 -18.35 6.60
CA PHE A 858 0.35 -17.72 5.68
C PHE A 858 0.44 -18.49 4.36
N VAL A 859 0.38 -17.73 3.26
CA VAL A 859 0.37 -18.22 1.88
C VAL A 859 1.70 -17.84 1.21
N PRO A 860 2.42 -18.77 0.56
CA PRO A 860 3.58 -18.45 -0.25
C PRO A 860 3.20 -17.74 -1.55
N PHE A 861 4.14 -16.95 -2.09
CA PHE A 861 4.05 -16.37 -3.43
C PHE A 861 5.44 -16.25 -4.07
N ILE A 862 5.47 -16.19 -5.40
CA ILE A 862 6.68 -15.90 -6.19
C ILE A 862 6.46 -14.66 -7.07
N ILE A 863 7.43 -13.75 -7.07
CA ILE A 863 7.55 -12.64 -8.02
C ILE A 863 8.66 -13.00 -9.01
N VAL A 864 8.34 -12.95 -10.30
CA VAL A 864 9.25 -13.34 -11.38
C VAL A 864 10.21 -12.20 -11.72
N ASN A 865 11.51 -12.48 -11.67
CA ASN A 865 12.60 -11.58 -12.06
C ASN A 865 12.68 -10.20 -11.34
N ALA A 866 11.98 -10.00 -10.23
CA ALA A 866 11.85 -8.71 -9.56
C ALA A 866 11.59 -8.87 -8.05
N GLY A 867 11.71 -7.75 -7.32
CA GLY A 867 11.32 -7.65 -5.90
C GLY A 867 9.94 -7.02 -5.72
N PRO A 868 9.40 -7.00 -4.49
CA PRO A 868 8.07 -6.48 -4.17
C PRO A 868 7.89 -5.00 -4.51
N ASP A 869 8.96 -4.21 -4.48
CA ASP A 869 8.93 -2.77 -4.79
C ASP A 869 8.48 -2.49 -6.25
N ALA A 870 8.64 -3.45 -7.16
CA ALA A 870 8.17 -3.35 -8.56
C ALA A 870 6.68 -3.70 -8.75
N ILE A 871 5.97 -4.06 -7.68
CA ILE A 871 4.50 -4.13 -7.60
C ILE A 871 3.97 -2.94 -6.77
N LEU A 872 4.74 -2.47 -5.79
CA LEU A 872 4.35 -1.39 -4.89
C LEU A 872 4.69 0.03 -5.40
N ASP A 873 5.21 0.18 -6.62
CA ASP A 873 5.36 1.48 -7.29
C ASP A 873 4.03 1.98 -7.93
N SER A 874 4.05 3.17 -8.53
CA SER A 874 2.85 3.82 -9.09
C SER A 874 2.63 3.58 -10.60
N ASN A 875 3.36 2.67 -11.22
CA ASN A 875 3.43 2.46 -12.66
C ASN A 875 3.07 1.01 -13.03
N THR A 876 1.77 0.70 -13.00
CA THR A 876 1.19 -0.63 -13.30
C THR A 876 1.39 -1.15 -14.75
N ASN A 877 2.38 -0.64 -15.46
CA ASN A 877 2.84 -1.07 -16.77
C ASN A 877 4.19 -1.81 -16.70
N ASN A 878 4.87 -1.80 -15.53
CA ASN A 878 6.11 -2.55 -15.29
C ASN A 878 5.90 -3.82 -14.43
N ASP A 879 4.71 -4.02 -13.87
CA ASP A 879 4.34 -5.11 -12.96
C ASP A 879 4.94 -6.47 -13.41
N PRO A 880 5.83 -7.09 -12.61
CA PRO A 880 6.29 -8.44 -12.86
C PRO A 880 5.15 -9.45 -12.72
N ALA A 881 5.31 -10.63 -13.32
CA ALA A 881 4.40 -11.74 -13.05
C ALA A 881 4.52 -12.16 -11.57
N VAL A 882 3.37 -12.42 -10.94
CA VAL A 882 3.28 -12.91 -9.56
C VAL A 882 2.36 -14.12 -9.54
N TYR A 883 2.78 -15.20 -8.88
CA TYR A 883 1.97 -16.41 -8.73
C TYR A 883 1.84 -16.84 -7.26
N PHE A 884 0.73 -17.50 -6.98
CA PHE A 884 0.20 -17.85 -5.67
C PHE A 884 -0.27 -19.32 -5.66
N SER A 885 -0.48 -19.89 -4.46
CA SER A 885 -1.05 -21.23 -4.28
C SER A 885 -2.46 -21.33 -4.88
N PHE A 886 -3.28 -20.30 -4.69
CA PHE A 886 -4.65 -20.27 -5.18
C PHE A 886 -4.70 -20.04 -6.70
N LEU A 887 -5.20 -21.03 -7.44
CA LEU A 887 -5.36 -20.94 -8.90
C LEU A 887 -6.31 -19.78 -9.27
N GLY A 888 -7.25 -19.45 -8.39
CA GLY A 888 -8.14 -18.30 -8.55
C GLY A 888 -7.40 -16.96 -8.61
N ALA A 889 -6.23 -16.82 -7.98
CA ALA A 889 -5.43 -15.59 -7.99
C ALA A 889 -4.53 -15.48 -9.23
N ASN A 890 -4.00 -16.59 -9.74
CA ASN A 890 -3.09 -16.62 -10.89
C ASN A 890 -3.80 -16.18 -12.19
N THR A 891 -3.20 -15.28 -12.99
CA THR A 891 -3.86 -14.67 -14.16
C THR A 891 -4.19 -15.69 -15.27
N ASP A 892 -3.33 -16.68 -15.45
CA ASP A 892 -3.45 -17.77 -16.44
C ASP A 892 -4.27 -18.98 -15.95
N LYS A 893 -4.64 -19.00 -14.66
CA LYS A 893 -5.29 -20.14 -13.97
C LYS A 893 -4.45 -21.43 -14.00
N ALA A 894 -3.13 -21.29 -14.12
CA ALA A 894 -2.20 -22.36 -13.89
C ALA A 894 -1.83 -22.50 -12.41
N ASP A 895 -1.23 -23.64 -12.10
CA ASP A 895 -0.77 -24.01 -10.77
C ASP A 895 0.77 -23.92 -10.75
N HIS A 896 1.28 -23.04 -9.89
CA HIS A 896 2.68 -22.60 -9.84
C HIS A 896 3.41 -22.99 -8.55
N ILE A 897 2.74 -23.64 -7.59
CA ILE A 897 3.32 -23.99 -6.28
C ILE A 897 2.97 -25.44 -5.94
N ARG A 898 3.99 -26.27 -5.71
CA ARG A 898 3.87 -27.69 -5.35
C ARG A 898 4.21 -27.90 -3.88
N LEU A 899 3.32 -28.51 -3.11
CA LEU A 899 3.69 -29.15 -1.85
C LEU A 899 4.65 -30.31 -2.12
N LEU A 900 5.91 -30.22 -1.69
CA LEU A 900 6.94 -31.25 -1.85
C LEU A 900 7.05 -32.20 -0.64
N GLY A 901 6.37 -31.86 0.45
CA GLY A 901 6.45 -32.48 1.78
C GLY A 901 5.97 -31.46 2.81
N ASN A 902 5.91 -31.82 4.10
CA ASN A 902 5.43 -30.85 5.09
C ASN A 902 6.33 -29.62 5.17
N ASN A 903 5.71 -28.44 5.05
CA ASN A 903 6.38 -27.13 4.97
C ASN A 903 7.44 -27.01 3.85
N ALA A 904 7.35 -27.80 2.77
CA ALA A 904 8.27 -27.73 1.65
C ALA A 904 7.50 -27.39 0.36
N PHE A 905 7.92 -26.33 -0.33
CA PHE A 905 7.24 -25.75 -1.49
C PHE A 905 8.21 -25.61 -2.67
N GLY A 906 7.84 -26.13 -3.84
CA GLY A 906 8.53 -25.91 -5.11
C GLY A 906 7.72 -24.94 -5.98
N PHE A 907 8.40 -24.05 -6.71
CA PHE A 907 7.78 -22.95 -7.44
C PHE A 907 8.14 -23.02 -8.94
N GLU A 908 7.26 -22.52 -9.79
CA GLU A 908 7.42 -22.40 -11.25
C GLU A 908 7.30 -20.92 -11.68
N ASP A 909 8.28 -20.38 -12.41
CA ASP A 909 8.34 -18.95 -12.79
C ASP A 909 7.78 -18.62 -14.19
N LEU A 910 7.56 -19.65 -15.02
CA LEU A 910 7.10 -19.50 -16.39
C LEU A 910 5.57 -19.58 -16.51
N ALA A 911 4.97 -18.56 -17.14
CA ALA A 911 3.51 -18.43 -17.29
C ALA A 911 2.84 -19.62 -17.99
N ASN A 912 1.57 -19.86 -17.65
CA ASN A 912 0.74 -21.02 -18.03
C ASN A 912 1.25 -22.34 -17.44
N GLY A 913 1.95 -22.26 -16.29
CA GLY A 913 2.61 -23.39 -15.64
C GLY A 913 3.82 -23.94 -16.41
N GLY A 914 4.40 -23.19 -17.35
CA GLY A 914 5.82 -23.34 -17.72
C GLY A 914 6.35 -24.67 -18.24
N ASP A 915 7.55 -25.02 -17.75
CA ASP A 915 8.35 -26.22 -17.97
C ASP A 915 7.88 -27.41 -17.10
N LYS A 916 7.25 -27.12 -15.95
CA LYS A 916 6.61 -28.05 -15.00
C LYS A 916 7.55 -28.89 -14.16
N ASP A 917 8.80 -28.46 -13.95
CA ASP A 917 9.69 -29.14 -13.01
C ASP A 917 9.62 -28.57 -11.57
N TYR A 918 9.06 -27.38 -11.37
CA TYR A 918 8.93 -26.67 -10.09
C TYR A 918 10.26 -26.55 -9.29
N ASN A 919 11.42 -26.52 -9.95
CA ASN A 919 12.73 -26.33 -9.33
C ASN A 919 13.26 -24.88 -9.39
N ASP A 920 12.56 -24.00 -10.12
CA ASP A 920 12.94 -22.59 -10.31
C ASP A 920 13.35 -21.96 -8.99
N LEU A 921 12.53 -22.18 -7.95
CA LEU A 921 12.87 -21.94 -6.55
C LEU A 921 12.22 -23.03 -5.68
N ILE A 922 12.92 -23.51 -4.65
CA ILE A 922 12.39 -24.42 -3.63
C ILE A 922 12.64 -23.82 -2.24
N VAL A 923 11.62 -23.82 -1.39
CA VAL A 923 11.68 -23.37 0.01
C VAL A 923 11.22 -24.48 0.95
N ARG A 924 12.08 -24.89 1.89
CA ARG A 924 11.71 -25.72 3.04
C ARG A 924 11.70 -24.87 4.31
N VAL A 925 10.63 -24.94 5.11
CA VAL A 925 10.44 -24.11 6.31
C VAL A 925 10.44 -24.95 7.59
N ASN A 926 11.51 -24.81 8.37
CA ASN A 926 11.62 -25.37 9.72
C ASN A 926 10.96 -24.38 10.70
N LEU A 927 9.83 -24.75 11.29
CA LEU A 927 9.04 -23.90 12.19
C LEU A 927 9.20 -24.32 13.66
N SER A 928 9.35 -23.34 14.54
CA SER A 928 9.51 -23.54 16.00
C SER A 928 8.89 -22.40 16.80
N ILE A 929 8.40 -22.69 18.01
CA ILE A 929 7.91 -21.66 18.94
C ILE A 929 9.13 -20.88 19.49
N ALA A 930 8.99 -19.56 19.60
CA ALA A 930 10.06 -18.62 19.96
C ALA A 930 10.58 -18.75 21.40
#